data_AF-A0AAP0L780-F1
#
_entry.id   AF-A0AAP0L780-F1
#
_cell.length_a   1.000
_cell.length_b   1.000
_cell.length_c   1.000
_cell.angle_alpha   90.00
_cell.angle_beta   90.00
_cell.angle_gamma   90.00
#
_symmetry.space_group_name_H-M   'P 1'
#
loop_
_entity.id
_entity.type
_entity.pdbx_description
1 polymer ?
#
loop_
_entity_poly.entity_id
_entity_poly.type
_entity_poly.pdbx_seq_one_letter_code
_entity_poly.pdbx_strand_id
1 'polypeptide(L)'
;MASLTHQSSYLSIDSNSIHQSWSFVIWVDRVREICNSMVSAIVGNVVSAIFTFLFAAVGIMLGAMTGAFIGQETESGFFRGAAVGAISGAVFSIEVFEYSLLLWQSDDTGIGCLLYLVDVIANLLNGRLVREQIGPAMLSAVQSQMDAMERSFDDAADIFLTCSGVKGLSGDSVERIPTIKITTKNLIDGSGEKISCPVCLQAPSKADRFVKQKQRMVHIEKSSTSHGAFASRNAYESILKSLPKHGGGEFGKYYSLPALEDTRIDRLPYSIRILLESAIRNCDEFQVKANDVEKIIDWENSAPKQVEIPFKPARVLLQDFTGVPAVVDLASMRDAMNKLGSDPNKINPLVPVDLVIDHSVQVDVARSENAVQQNMELEFQRNKERFGFLKWGSNAFHNMLVVPPGSGIVHQVNLEYLGRVVFNSGGLLYPDSVVGTDSHTTMIDGLGVAGWGVGGIEAEAAMLGQPMSMVLPGEGMAELSLADRATIANMSPEYGATMGFFPVDHVTLQYLKLTGRSEETVSMIESYLRANKMFVDYNEPQTERVYSSYLELQLEDVEPCVSGPKRPHDRVPLKEMKVDWHACLDNRVGFKLCVLRVPKEAQAKVVDFSFHGTPAKLKHGDVVIAAITSCTNTSNPSVMLGAALVAKKACELGLEVKPWIKTSLAPGSGVVKKYLEKSGLQKYLNHLGFHIVGYGCTTCIGNSGDLDESVASAISENDIVAAAVLSGNRNFEGRVHPLTRANYLASPPLVVAYALAGTVDIDFETEPIGVGKDGKDVFFRDIWPSNEEIADIVQSSVLPDMFRQTYEAITKGNPMWNQLTVPSGTLYSWDPTSTYIHDPPYFKDMTMSPPGAHGVKDAFCLLNFGDSITTDHISPAGSIHKDSPAAKYLMDRGVDRRDFNSYGSRRGNDEVMARGTFANIRIVNKFLNGEVGPKTIHVPTGEKLSVFDAATRYKSEGHDTIILAGAEYGSGSSRDWAAKGPMLLGVKAVIAKSFERIHRSNLVGMGIIPLCFKAGEDADSLGLTGYERYSIDLPSNSNEIRPGQDVVVVTDNDKSFTCTIRFDTEVELAYFDHGGILPYVIRNLINSKQ
;
A
#
# COMPACT_ATOMS: atom_id res chain seq x y z
N MET A 1 -52.48 -32.77 -15.68
CA MET A 1 -53.90 -32.97 -16.08
C MET A 1 -54.31 -34.33 -15.54
N ALA A 2 -55.47 -34.55 -14.92
CA ALA A 2 -56.60 -33.69 -14.52
C ALA A 2 -57.04 -34.15 -13.09
N SER A 3 -57.67 -33.40 -12.18
CA SER A 3 -58.72 -32.37 -12.27
C SER A 3 -60.08 -32.94 -12.76
N LEU A 4 -61.26 -32.61 -12.22
CA LEU A 4 -61.70 -31.49 -11.37
C LEU A 4 -62.71 -31.89 -10.25
N THR A 5 -62.89 -30.93 -9.34
CA THR A 5 -63.84 -30.82 -8.23
C THR A 5 -65.29 -30.52 -8.65
N HIS A 6 -66.25 -30.60 -7.70
CA HIS A 6 -67.39 -29.63 -7.59
C HIS A 6 -67.89 -29.52 -6.12
N GLN A 7 -68.78 -28.56 -5.81
CA GLN A 7 -69.01 -28.01 -4.45
C GLN A 7 -70.47 -28.07 -3.93
N SER A 8 -70.61 -28.12 -2.58
CA SER A 8 -71.69 -27.51 -1.72
C SER A 8 -73.17 -27.97 -1.88
N SER A 9 -74.07 -27.97 -0.86
CA SER A 9 -74.19 -27.11 0.35
C SER A 9 -75.11 -27.66 1.51
N TYR A 10 -74.95 -27.12 2.74
CA TYR A 10 -75.92 -26.94 3.87
C TYR A 10 -76.48 -28.08 4.81
N LEU A 11 -76.16 -27.96 6.14
CA LEU A 11 -76.94 -28.29 7.39
C LEU A 11 -77.26 -29.79 7.75
N SER A 12 -77.64 -30.27 8.97
CA SER A 12 -77.67 -29.87 10.44
C SER A 12 -78.02 -31.16 11.32
N ILE A 13 -78.30 -31.29 12.64
CA ILE A 13 -78.54 -30.44 13.86
C ILE A 13 -78.42 -31.28 15.20
N ASP A 14 -78.39 -30.64 16.40
CA ASP A 14 -78.64 -31.02 17.84
C ASP A 14 -78.68 -32.47 18.44
N SER A 15 -78.45 -32.74 19.75
CA SER A 15 -77.72 -32.07 20.88
C SER A 15 -77.66 -32.93 22.19
N ASN A 16 -76.89 -32.50 23.23
CA ASN A 16 -76.79 -32.98 24.65
C ASN A 16 -75.98 -34.30 24.93
N SER A 17 -75.55 -34.73 26.15
CA SER A 17 -75.15 -34.19 27.52
C SER A 17 -75.02 -35.41 28.52
N ILE A 18 -74.39 -35.55 29.71
CA ILE A 18 -73.32 -35.00 30.62
C ILE A 18 -73.16 -36.07 31.81
N HIS A 19 -72.20 -36.25 32.76
CA HIS A 19 -71.23 -35.42 33.53
C HIS A 19 -69.86 -36.13 33.86
N GLN A 20 -69.52 -36.51 35.13
CA GLN A 20 -68.14 -36.87 35.60
C GLN A 20 -68.05 -37.77 36.87
N SER A 21 -66.94 -38.52 37.01
CA SER A 21 -66.12 -38.61 38.26
C SER A 21 -64.74 -39.32 38.06
N TRP A 22 -63.67 -38.57 37.75
CA TRP A 22 -62.28 -39.07 37.64
C TRP A 22 -61.31 -38.02 38.24
N SER A 23 -60.52 -38.35 39.27
CA SER A 23 -59.52 -37.41 39.83
C SER A 23 -58.41 -38.01 40.70
N PHE A 24 -58.73 -38.88 41.67
CA PHE A 24 -57.80 -39.22 42.75
C PHE A 24 -56.60 -40.11 42.33
N VAL A 25 -56.82 -41.15 41.53
CA VAL A 25 -55.76 -42.11 41.14
C VAL A 25 -54.66 -41.43 40.31
N ILE A 26 -55.06 -40.64 39.30
CA ILE A 26 -54.15 -39.89 38.43
C ILE A 26 -53.25 -38.93 39.24
N TRP A 27 -53.74 -38.37 40.35
CA TRP A 27 -52.92 -37.51 41.21
C TRP A 27 -51.84 -38.29 41.96
N VAL A 28 -52.16 -39.47 42.50
CA VAL A 28 -51.20 -40.31 43.23
C VAL A 28 -50.06 -40.80 42.33
N ASP A 29 -50.39 -41.32 41.14
CA ASP A 29 -49.35 -41.81 40.22
C ASP A 29 -48.46 -40.68 39.70
N ARG A 30 -49.04 -39.51 39.41
CA ARG A 30 -48.27 -38.35 38.94
C ARG A 30 -47.37 -37.74 40.02
N VAL A 31 -47.80 -37.75 41.29
CA VAL A 31 -46.92 -37.42 42.43
C VAL A 31 -45.79 -38.44 42.55
N ARG A 32 -46.06 -39.72 42.29
CA ARG A 32 -45.06 -40.80 42.33
C ARG A 32 -44.01 -40.68 41.21
N GLU A 33 -44.44 -40.32 40.00
CA GLU A 33 -43.54 -39.97 38.89
C GLU A 33 -42.66 -38.76 39.23
N ILE A 34 -43.26 -37.67 39.75
CA ILE A 34 -42.52 -36.46 40.13
C ILE A 34 -41.52 -36.75 41.25
N CYS A 35 -41.89 -37.53 42.27
CA CYS A 35 -40.95 -37.94 43.31
C CYS A 35 -39.81 -38.81 42.75
N ASN A 36 -40.10 -39.76 41.85
CA ASN A 36 -39.08 -40.59 41.23
C ASN A 36 -38.15 -39.78 40.32
N SER A 37 -38.66 -38.84 39.52
CA SER A 37 -37.83 -38.01 38.64
C SER A 37 -37.01 -37.00 39.44
N MET A 38 -37.57 -36.39 40.51
CA MET A 38 -36.81 -35.53 41.42
C MET A 38 -35.72 -36.32 42.16
N VAL A 39 -36.00 -37.52 42.68
CA VAL A 39 -34.97 -38.35 43.33
C VAL A 39 -33.90 -38.79 42.33
N SER A 40 -34.28 -39.18 41.11
CA SER A 40 -33.32 -39.53 40.06
C SER A 40 -32.45 -38.34 39.65
N ALA A 41 -33.03 -37.15 39.49
CA ALA A 41 -32.30 -35.93 39.17
C ALA A 41 -31.40 -35.44 40.32
N ILE A 42 -31.86 -35.53 41.57
CA ILE A 42 -31.05 -35.17 42.76
C ILE A 42 -29.89 -36.16 42.94
N VAL A 43 -30.13 -37.47 42.82
CA VAL A 43 -29.07 -38.48 42.87
C VAL A 43 -28.11 -38.32 41.69
N GLY A 44 -28.62 -38.10 40.47
CA GLY A 44 -27.82 -37.83 39.28
C GLY A 44 -26.94 -36.59 39.43
N ASN A 45 -27.47 -35.48 39.93
CA ASN A 45 -26.72 -34.25 40.16
C ASN A 45 -25.70 -34.36 41.30
N VAL A 46 -26.02 -35.09 42.38
CA VAL A 46 -25.07 -35.35 43.48
C VAL A 46 -23.95 -36.28 43.04
N VAL A 47 -24.26 -37.36 42.32
CA VAL A 47 -23.26 -38.26 41.73
C VAL A 47 -22.40 -37.51 40.71
N SER A 48 -23.02 -36.70 39.85
CA SER A 48 -22.33 -35.84 38.88
C SER A 48 -21.33 -34.93 39.59
N ALA A 49 -21.77 -34.13 40.57
CA ALA A 49 -20.90 -33.22 41.31
C ALA A 49 -19.76 -33.93 42.07
N ILE A 50 -20.00 -35.13 42.62
CA ILE A 50 -18.96 -35.96 43.25
C ILE A 50 -17.92 -36.39 42.21
N PHE A 51 -18.34 -36.81 41.01
CA PHE A 51 -17.41 -37.16 39.94
C PHE A 51 -16.70 -35.95 39.34
N THR A 52 -17.37 -34.80 39.14
CA THR A 52 -16.71 -33.55 38.72
C THR A 52 -15.62 -33.16 39.71
N PHE A 53 -15.89 -33.25 41.02
CA PHE A 53 -14.90 -32.96 42.06
C PHE A 53 -13.73 -33.95 42.06
N LEU A 54 -13.99 -35.24 41.89
CA LEU A 54 -12.94 -36.27 41.79
C LEU A 54 -12.07 -36.10 40.54
N PHE A 55 -12.67 -35.88 39.36
CA PHE A 55 -11.94 -35.65 38.11
C PHE A 55 -11.15 -34.35 38.16
N ALA A 56 -11.73 -33.25 38.66
CA ALA A 56 -11.01 -32.00 38.87
C ALA A 56 -9.83 -32.18 39.84
N ALA A 57 -9.99 -32.91 40.95
CA ALA A 57 -8.92 -33.16 41.92
C ALA A 57 -7.77 -34.02 41.33
N VAL A 58 -8.08 -35.04 40.54
CA VAL A 58 -7.08 -35.86 39.83
C VAL A 58 -6.38 -35.04 38.73
N GLY A 59 -7.14 -34.22 38.00
CA GLY A 59 -6.63 -33.27 37.01
C GLY A 59 -5.66 -32.25 37.62
N ILE A 60 -6.04 -31.64 38.76
CA ILE A 60 -5.19 -30.75 39.56
C ILE A 60 -3.90 -31.46 39.93
N MET A 61 -3.95 -32.69 40.44
CA MET A 61 -2.75 -33.41 40.86
C MET A 61 -1.81 -33.76 39.70
N LEU A 62 -2.35 -34.29 38.59
CA LEU A 62 -1.56 -34.65 37.41
C LEU A 62 -1.00 -33.42 36.70
N GLY A 63 -1.81 -32.38 36.52
CA GLY A 63 -1.41 -31.11 35.95
C GLY A 63 -0.33 -30.42 36.78
N ALA A 64 -0.47 -30.42 38.11
CA ALA A 64 0.55 -29.89 39.02
C ALA A 64 1.89 -30.62 38.86
N MET A 65 1.88 -31.96 38.81
CA MET A 65 3.09 -32.74 38.62
C MET A 65 3.75 -32.43 37.26
N THR A 66 2.98 -32.41 36.17
CA THR A 66 3.51 -32.12 34.83
C THR A 66 4.10 -30.71 34.75
N GLY A 67 3.39 -29.68 35.23
CA GLY A 67 3.87 -28.30 35.24
C GLY A 67 5.10 -28.10 36.13
N ALA A 68 5.18 -28.79 37.27
CA ALA A 68 6.36 -28.81 38.14
C ALA A 68 7.58 -29.47 37.46
N PHE A 69 7.36 -30.53 36.67
CA PHE A 69 8.42 -31.17 35.87
C PHE A 69 8.92 -30.29 34.72
N ILE A 70 8.10 -29.37 34.19
CA ILE A 70 8.48 -28.43 33.13
C ILE A 70 9.26 -27.22 33.70
N GLY A 71 8.86 -26.69 34.86
CA GLY A 71 9.44 -25.49 35.47
C GLY A 71 10.84 -25.62 36.11
N GLN A 72 11.66 -26.60 35.73
CA GLN A 72 12.79 -27.09 36.55
C GLN A 72 14.01 -26.16 36.71
N GLU A 73 14.15 -25.05 35.98
CA GLU A 73 15.38 -24.24 36.05
C GLU A 73 15.52 -23.39 37.33
N THR A 74 14.44 -23.16 38.10
CA THR A 74 14.48 -22.44 39.39
C THR A 74 13.40 -22.93 40.36
N GLU A 75 13.58 -22.75 41.68
CA GLU A 75 12.53 -23.07 42.67
C GLU A 75 11.22 -22.28 42.43
N SER A 76 11.32 -21.00 42.06
CA SER A 76 10.17 -20.18 41.71
C SER A 76 9.49 -20.65 40.42
N GLY A 77 10.27 -21.13 39.44
CA GLY A 77 9.77 -21.81 38.23
C GLY A 77 9.00 -23.09 38.56
N PHE A 78 9.55 -23.94 39.45
CA PHE A 78 8.92 -25.19 39.87
C PHE A 78 7.55 -24.94 40.54
N PHE A 79 7.47 -23.99 41.49
CA PHE A 79 6.21 -23.67 42.17
C PHE A 79 5.20 -22.94 41.27
N ARG A 80 5.63 -22.04 40.37
CA ARG A 80 4.73 -21.43 39.37
C ARG A 80 4.21 -22.47 38.37
N GLY A 81 5.09 -23.32 37.83
CA GLY A 81 4.72 -24.41 36.93
C GLY A 81 3.73 -25.38 37.58
N ALA A 82 3.96 -25.76 38.84
CA ALA A 82 3.02 -26.57 39.62
C ALA A 82 1.63 -25.91 39.75
N ALA A 83 1.58 -24.62 40.09
CA ALA A 83 0.32 -23.90 40.28
C ALA A 83 -0.46 -23.69 38.96
N VAL A 84 0.23 -23.35 37.87
CA VAL A 84 -0.37 -23.16 36.54
C VAL A 84 -0.84 -24.49 35.96
N GLY A 85 -0.01 -25.53 36.05
CA GLY A 85 -0.36 -26.89 35.63
C GLY A 85 -1.57 -27.44 36.40
N ALA A 86 -1.66 -27.21 37.72
CA ALA A 86 -2.82 -27.57 38.52
C ALA A 86 -4.13 -26.99 37.97
N ILE A 87 -4.13 -25.70 37.63
CA ILE A 87 -5.34 -25.01 37.16
C ILE A 87 -5.77 -25.54 35.79
N SER A 88 -4.84 -25.67 34.83
CA SER A 88 -5.18 -26.22 33.50
C SER A 88 -5.62 -27.68 33.56
N GLY A 89 -5.02 -28.50 34.43
CA GLY A 89 -5.45 -29.88 34.67
C GLY A 89 -6.85 -29.98 35.27
N ALA A 90 -7.24 -29.03 36.13
CA ALA A 90 -8.61 -28.92 36.66
C ALA A 90 -9.62 -28.67 35.53
N VAL A 91 -9.38 -27.63 34.72
CA VAL A 91 -10.29 -27.19 33.65
C VAL A 91 -10.48 -28.29 32.61
N PHE A 92 -9.40 -28.87 32.10
CA PHE A 92 -9.49 -29.95 31.11
C PHE A 92 -10.26 -31.17 31.63
N SER A 93 -10.11 -31.50 32.92
CA SER A 93 -10.84 -32.62 33.54
C SER A 93 -12.32 -32.33 33.75
N ILE A 94 -12.71 -31.05 33.85
CA ILE A 94 -14.11 -30.61 33.88
C ILE A 94 -14.69 -30.64 32.47
N GLU A 95 -14.00 -30.10 31.46
CA GLU A 95 -14.47 -30.12 30.06
C GLU A 95 -14.68 -31.55 29.53
N VAL A 96 -13.74 -32.47 29.80
CA VAL A 96 -13.87 -33.89 29.45
C VAL A 96 -15.05 -34.54 30.18
N PHE A 97 -15.32 -34.13 31.43
CA PHE A 97 -16.46 -34.63 32.20
C PHE A 97 -17.79 -34.08 31.67
N GLU A 98 -17.88 -32.80 31.31
CA GLU A 98 -19.09 -32.21 30.71
C GLU A 98 -19.41 -32.78 29.32
N TYR A 99 -18.39 -32.98 28.47
CA TYR A 99 -18.56 -33.71 27.20
C TYR A 99 -19.03 -35.15 27.41
N SER A 100 -18.51 -35.82 28.44
CA SER A 100 -18.98 -37.17 28.82
C SER A 100 -20.43 -37.14 29.33
N LEU A 101 -20.84 -36.09 30.03
CA LEU A 101 -22.21 -35.91 30.54
C LEU A 101 -23.22 -35.62 29.42
N LEU A 102 -22.82 -34.88 28.38
CA LEU A 102 -23.61 -34.66 27.17
C LEU A 102 -23.87 -35.97 26.42
N LEU A 103 -22.87 -36.83 26.30
CA LEU A 103 -23.02 -38.19 25.77
C LEU A 103 -23.84 -39.11 26.69
N TRP A 104 -23.87 -38.84 27.99
CA TRP A 104 -24.68 -39.59 28.96
C TRP A 104 -26.18 -39.26 28.89
N GLN A 105 -26.55 -38.11 28.31
CA GLN A 105 -27.94 -37.68 28.12
C GLN A 105 -28.57 -38.11 26.79
N SER A 106 -27.81 -38.76 25.88
CA SER A 106 -28.26 -39.03 24.51
C SER A 106 -28.78 -40.45 24.23
N ASP A 107 -28.76 -41.39 25.20
CA ASP A 107 -29.11 -42.80 24.96
C ASP A 107 -30.12 -43.35 25.98
N ASP A 108 -31.28 -43.81 25.49
CA ASP A 108 -32.51 -44.02 26.30
C ASP A 108 -32.59 -45.40 26.99
N THR A 109 -31.46 -46.11 27.16
CA THR A 109 -31.43 -47.43 27.83
C THR A 109 -30.21 -47.62 28.75
N GLY A 110 -30.46 -47.68 30.07
CA GLY A 110 -29.43 -47.73 31.11
C GLY A 110 -28.51 -48.97 31.16
N ILE A 111 -28.64 -49.91 30.20
CA ILE A 111 -27.70 -51.03 30.02
C ILE A 111 -26.53 -50.61 29.10
N GLY A 112 -26.77 -49.72 28.13
CA GLY A 112 -25.71 -49.19 27.25
C GLY A 112 -24.64 -48.45 28.03
N CYS A 113 -25.03 -47.67 29.04
CA CYS A 113 -24.12 -46.91 29.90
C CYS A 113 -23.04 -47.76 30.57
N LEU A 114 -23.36 -49.00 30.97
CA LEU A 114 -22.40 -49.88 31.65
C LEU A 114 -21.35 -50.44 30.67
N LEU A 115 -21.77 -50.73 29.44
CA LEU A 115 -20.87 -51.17 28.37
C LEU A 115 -19.98 -50.02 27.91
N TYR A 116 -20.53 -48.81 27.74
CA TYR A 116 -19.77 -47.61 27.40
C TYR A 116 -18.70 -47.29 28.44
N LEU A 117 -19.01 -47.42 29.74
CA LEU A 117 -18.04 -47.22 30.81
C LEU A 117 -16.88 -48.24 30.74
N VAL A 118 -17.17 -49.51 30.43
CA VAL A 118 -16.15 -50.55 30.22
C VAL A 118 -15.30 -50.24 28.99
N ASP A 119 -15.90 -49.75 27.91
CA ASP A 119 -15.18 -49.43 26.66
C ASP A 119 -14.30 -48.18 26.82
N VAL A 120 -14.74 -47.16 27.55
CA VAL A 120 -13.92 -46.00 27.93
C VAL A 120 -12.72 -46.44 28.78
N ILE A 121 -12.92 -47.29 29.78
CA ILE A 121 -11.83 -47.85 30.60
C ILE A 121 -10.87 -48.69 29.74
N ALA A 122 -11.37 -49.49 28.80
CA ALA A 122 -10.54 -50.28 27.89
C ALA A 122 -9.72 -49.40 26.93
N ASN A 123 -10.29 -48.32 26.39
CA ASN A 123 -9.58 -47.39 25.49
C ASN A 123 -8.58 -46.47 26.22
N LEU A 124 -8.80 -46.22 27.51
CA LEU A 124 -7.81 -45.63 28.43
C LEU A 124 -6.63 -46.59 28.67
N LEU A 125 -6.91 -47.83 29.08
CA LEU A 125 -5.88 -48.85 29.37
C LEU A 125 -5.04 -49.23 28.14
N ASN A 126 -5.64 -49.23 26.94
CA ASN A 126 -4.93 -49.45 25.68
C ASN A 126 -4.17 -48.20 25.15
N GLY A 127 -4.21 -47.07 25.88
CA GLY A 127 -3.52 -45.84 25.49
C GLY A 127 -3.95 -45.31 24.12
N ARG A 128 -5.20 -45.54 23.73
CA ARG A 128 -5.77 -45.10 22.45
C ARG A 128 -6.36 -43.71 22.55
N LEU A 129 -7.19 -43.49 23.58
CA LEU A 129 -7.73 -42.17 23.95
C LEU A 129 -6.59 -41.14 24.13
N VAL A 130 -5.47 -41.58 24.71
CA VAL A 130 -4.27 -40.76 24.93
C VAL A 130 -3.66 -40.25 23.62
N ARG A 131 -3.60 -41.08 22.58
CA ARG A 131 -3.01 -40.72 21.28
C ARG A 131 -3.97 -40.01 20.33
N GLU A 132 -5.22 -40.46 20.27
CA GLU A 132 -6.18 -40.00 19.26
C GLU A 132 -6.97 -38.76 19.72
N GLN A 133 -7.08 -38.48 21.02
CA GLN A 133 -7.83 -37.32 21.55
C GLN A 133 -7.02 -36.45 22.53
N ILE A 134 -6.34 -37.04 23.52
CA ILE A 134 -5.59 -36.25 24.51
C ILE A 134 -4.32 -35.64 23.90
N GLY A 135 -3.66 -36.31 22.95
CA GLY A 135 -2.49 -35.76 22.24
C GLY A 135 -2.78 -34.41 21.54
N PRO A 136 -3.78 -34.34 20.65
CA PRO A 136 -4.22 -33.07 20.05
C PRO A 136 -4.67 -32.02 21.08
N ALA A 137 -5.38 -32.43 22.13
CA ALA A 137 -5.83 -31.51 23.19
C ALA A 137 -4.65 -30.97 24.03
N MET A 138 -3.65 -31.79 24.35
CA MET A 138 -2.41 -31.36 25.00
C MET A 138 -1.61 -30.42 24.11
N LEU A 139 -1.55 -30.63 22.78
CA LEU A 139 -0.97 -29.63 21.89
C LEU A 139 -1.73 -28.31 21.99
N SER A 140 -3.06 -28.33 21.90
CA SER A 140 -3.88 -27.11 22.01
C SER A 140 -3.78 -26.42 23.37
N ALA A 141 -3.59 -27.17 24.46
CA ALA A 141 -3.39 -26.64 25.81
C ALA A 141 -1.97 -26.11 26.03
N VAL A 142 -0.95 -26.71 25.42
CA VAL A 142 0.42 -26.17 25.37
C VAL A 142 0.44 -24.89 24.53
N GLN A 143 -0.23 -24.87 23.38
CA GLN A 143 -0.42 -23.67 22.56
C GLN A 143 -1.07 -22.56 23.42
N SER A 144 -2.22 -22.84 24.03
CA SER A 144 -2.91 -21.86 24.89
C SER A 144 -2.14 -21.48 26.16
N GLN A 145 -1.17 -22.28 26.63
CA GLN A 145 -0.24 -21.87 27.70
C GLN A 145 0.91 -21.02 27.16
N MET A 146 1.38 -21.20 25.93
CA MET A 146 2.28 -20.25 25.27
C MET A 146 1.58 -18.90 25.09
N ASP A 147 0.38 -18.89 24.49
CA ASP A 147 -0.44 -17.67 24.32
C ASP A 147 -0.77 -16.96 25.65
N ALA A 148 -0.81 -17.69 26.77
CA ALA A 148 -1.07 -17.14 28.11
C ALA A 148 0.22 -16.73 28.83
N MET A 149 1.35 -17.37 28.54
CA MET A 149 2.66 -17.01 29.06
C MET A 149 3.18 -15.74 28.40
N GLU A 150 2.98 -15.56 27.09
CA GLU A 150 3.16 -14.26 26.39
C GLU A 150 2.36 -13.15 27.07
N ARG A 151 1.05 -13.35 27.28
CA ARG A 151 0.16 -12.42 27.99
C ARG A 151 0.52 -12.18 29.46
N SER A 152 1.51 -12.89 30.01
CA SER A 152 2.04 -12.66 31.35
C SER A 152 3.39 -11.91 31.38
N PHE A 153 3.98 -11.61 30.21
CA PHE A 153 5.15 -10.74 30.08
C PHE A 153 4.78 -9.24 29.96
N ASP A 154 3.57 -8.90 29.51
CA ASP A 154 3.09 -7.51 29.35
C ASP A 154 3.13 -6.64 30.64
N ASP A 155 3.17 -7.26 31.83
CA ASP A 155 3.03 -6.58 33.14
C ASP A 155 4.34 -6.52 33.98
N ALA A 156 5.50 -6.84 33.38
CA ALA A 156 6.77 -7.05 34.10
C ALA A 156 7.97 -6.24 33.56
N ALA A 157 7.81 -4.90 33.51
CA ALA A 157 8.88 -3.91 33.34
C ALA A 157 9.62 -3.93 31.99
N ASP A 158 8.87 -3.76 30.89
CA ASP A 158 9.45 -3.30 29.62
C ASP A 158 9.74 -1.78 29.67
N ILE A 159 10.90 -1.39 29.15
CA ILE A 159 11.39 0.02 29.11
C ILE A 159 10.89 0.74 27.84
N PHE A 160 10.28 0.04 26.88
CA PHE A 160 9.89 0.57 25.58
C PHE A 160 8.45 1.10 25.45
N LEU A 161 7.68 1.22 26.54
CA LEU A 161 6.27 1.67 26.52
C LEU A 161 6.01 3.03 27.20
N THR A 162 6.52 4.11 26.61
CA THR A 162 5.91 5.46 26.76
C THR A 162 5.96 6.26 25.46
N CYS A 163 4.83 6.91 25.14
CA CYS A 163 4.59 7.82 24.01
C CYS A 163 4.42 7.21 22.60
N SER A 164 3.47 7.80 21.84
CA SER A 164 3.31 7.67 20.38
C SER A 164 3.19 6.27 19.74
N GLY A 165 2.34 5.40 20.30
CA GLY A 165 1.24 4.70 19.60
C GLY A 165 1.48 3.84 18.33
N VAL A 166 2.70 3.71 17.81
CA VAL A 166 3.02 2.91 16.62
C VAL A 166 3.48 1.52 17.08
N LYS A 167 2.70 0.48 16.78
CA LYS A 167 3.21 -0.89 16.92
C LYS A 167 4.24 -1.16 15.82
N GLY A 168 5.41 -1.63 16.22
CA GLY A 168 6.37 -2.26 15.31
C GLY A 168 5.89 -3.65 14.85
N LEU A 169 6.81 -4.44 14.30
CA LEU A 169 6.57 -5.80 13.84
C LEU A 169 5.84 -6.66 14.89
N SER A 170 4.94 -7.53 14.41
CA SER A 170 4.26 -8.56 15.21
C SER A 170 5.25 -9.51 15.88
N GLY A 171 4.89 -10.08 17.04
CA GLY A 171 5.71 -11.08 17.75
C GLY A 171 6.11 -12.26 16.86
N ASP A 172 5.18 -12.73 16.01
CA ASP A 172 5.40 -13.72 14.93
C ASP A 172 6.60 -13.43 14.02
N SER A 173 7.03 -12.18 13.90
CA SER A 173 8.16 -11.74 13.08
C SER A 173 9.47 -11.71 13.86
N VAL A 174 9.41 -11.60 15.19
CA VAL A 174 10.57 -11.63 16.10
C VAL A 174 11.00 -13.08 16.36
N GLU A 175 10.05 -14.00 16.55
CA GLU A 175 10.35 -15.43 16.72
C GLU A 175 11.00 -16.09 15.48
N ARG A 176 10.88 -15.47 14.29
CA ARG A 176 11.48 -15.95 13.05
C ARG A 176 12.93 -15.51 12.85
N ILE A 177 13.48 -14.71 13.76
CA ILE A 177 14.89 -14.30 13.73
C ILE A 177 15.75 -15.46 14.27
N PRO A 178 16.78 -15.93 13.55
CA PRO A 178 17.60 -17.05 13.99
C PRO A 178 18.39 -16.68 15.27
N THR A 179 18.09 -17.36 16.38
CA THR A 179 18.73 -17.09 17.68
C THR A 179 20.22 -17.46 17.70
N ILE A 180 21.09 -16.44 17.59
CA ILE A 180 22.54 -16.59 17.75
C ILE A 180 22.90 -16.68 19.24
N LYS A 181 23.62 -17.75 19.64
CA LYS A 181 24.17 -17.86 21.00
C LYS A 181 25.36 -16.92 21.20
N ILE A 182 25.12 -15.79 21.86
CA ILE A 182 26.18 -14.88 22.31
C ILE A 182 27.03 -15.58 23.39
N THR A 183 28.21 -16.08 23.02
CA THR A 183 29.16 -16.64 24.00
C THR A 183 30.04 -15.54 24.60
N THR A 184 29.96 -15.34 25.92
CA THR A 184 30.73 -14.34 26.65
C THR A 184 32.24 -14.65 26.64
N LYS A 185 33.00 -14.04 25.72
CA LYS A 185 34.47 -14.16 25.67
C LYS A 185 35.27 -12.85 25.60
N ASN A 186 34.63 -11.72 25.30
CA ASN A 186 35.28 -10.40 25.21
C ASN A 186 34.76 -9.45 26.31
N LEU A 187 35.20 -9.66 27.56
CA LEU A 187 34.91 -8.78 28.71
C LEU A 187 36.16 -8.49 29.56
N ILE A 188 37.27 -8.18 28.88
CA ILE A 188 38.51 -7.65 29.47
C ILE A 188 39.08 -6.63 28.48
N ASP A 189 39.35 -5.40 28.91
CA ASP A 189 40.15 -4.44 28.13
C ASP A 189 41.62 -4.43 28.59
N GLY A 190 42.48 -3.73 27.85
CA GLY A 190 43.93 -3.70 28.08
C GLY A 190 44.39 -3.03 29.40
N SER A 191 43.48 -2.45 30.20
CA SER A 191 43.79 -1.83 31.50
C SER A 191 43.62 -2.79 32.69
N GLY A 192 42.82 -3.84 32.54
CA GLY A 192 42.61 -4.88 33.56
C GLY A 192 41.57 -4.57 34.64
N GLU A 193 40.82 -3.46 34.56
CA GLU A 193 39.63 -3.27 35.41
C GLU A 193 38.42 -4.08 34.88
N LYS A 194 37.49 -4.42 35.79
CA LYS A 194 36.28 -5.17 35.45
C LYS A 194 35.10 -4.22 35.23
N ILE A 195 34.60 -4.18 33.99
CA ILE A 195 33.37 -3.46 33.66
C ILE A 195 32.17 -4.09 34.40
N SER A 196 31.33 -3.25 35.00
CA SER A 196 30.12 -3.66 35.72
C SER A 196 29.01 -4.16 34.80
N CYS A 197 28.24 -5.16 35.23
CA CYS A 197 27.08 -5.67 34.48
C CYS A 197 26.00 -4.57 34.30
N PRO A 198 25.49 -4.31 33.08
CA PRO A 198 24.50 -3.25 32.85
C PRO A 198 23.11 -3.49 33.47
N VAL A 199 22.79 -4.73 33.85
CA VAL A 199 21.39 -5.16 34.08
C VAL A 199 20.89 -4.90 35.51
N CYS A 200 21.77 -4.78 36.50
CA CYS A 200 21.40 -4.79 37.93
C CYS A 200 21.94 -3.59 38.71
N LEU A 201 21.38 -2.40 38.47
CA LEU A 201 21.72 -1.14 39.14
C LEU A 201 21.42 -1.16 40.66
N GLN A 202 22.35 -1.68 41.46
CA GLN A 202 22.40 -1.47 42.91
C GLN A 202 23.72 -0.79 43.31
N ALA A 203 23.63 0.48 43.68
CA ALA A 203 24.78 1.31 44.04
C ALA A 203 25.15 1.22 45.54
N PRO A 204 26.44 1.16 45.90
CA PRO A 204 26.91 1.51 47.25
C PRO A 204 27.00 3.03 47.41
N SER A 205 26.45 3.56 48.49
CA SER A 205 26.37 5.01 48.76
C SER A 205 27.70 5.66 49.20
N LYS A 206 28.01 6.85 48.63
CA LYS A 206 28.61 8.05 49.25
C LYS A 206 28.63 9.17 48.19
N ALA A 207 28.07 10.37 48.38
CA ALA A 207 28.34 11.40 49.40
C ALA A 207 29.64 12.18 49.14
N ASP A 208 29.53 13.52 49.17
CA ASP A 208 30.56 14.57 49.00
C ASP A 208 31.33 14.66 47.66
N ARG A 209 30.87 15.56 46.77
CA ARG A 209 31.54 16.88 46.60
C ARG A 209 30.68 17.90 45.83
N PHE A 210 30.93 19.18 46.11
CA PHE A 210 30.12 20.33 45.66
C PHE A 210 31.03 21.45 45.12
N VAL A 211 30.41 22.44 44.45
CA VAL A 211 30.95 23.77 44.05
C VAL A 211 31.86 23.84 42.81
N LYS A 212 31.58 24.86 41.99
CA LYS A 212 32.21 25.28 40.72
C LYS A 212 31.81 24.40 39.52
N GLN A 213 31.40 24.94 38.37
CA GLN A 213 31.55 26.31 37.87
C GLN A 213 30.27 26.82 37.18
N LYS A 214 29.68 27.92 37.71
CA LYS A 214 28.59 28.68 37.07
C LYS A 214 29.19 29.97 36.47
N GLN A 215 28.50 30.56 35.48
CA GLN A 215 28.81 31.82 34.74
C GLN A 215 29.60 31.68 33.42
N ARG A 216 28.86 31.60 32.30
CA ARG A 216 28.95 32.53 31.14
C ARG A 216 27.70 32.36 30.26
N MET A 217 27.49 33.30 29.33
CA MET A 217 26.40 33.35 28.33
C MET A 217 24.95 33.39 28.86
N VAL A 218 24.58 34.53 29.47
CA VAL A 218 23.25 35.14 29.30
C VAL A 218 23.45 36.65 29.20
N HIS A 219 23.43 37.22 27.98
CA HIS A 219 23.25 38.65 27.68
C HIS A 219 23.21 38.86 26.14
N ILE A 220 22.02 38.84 25.55
CA ILE A 220 21.65 39.65 24.39
C ILE A 220 20.26 40.23 24.71
N GLU A 221 20.05 41.50 24.42
CA GLU A 221 18.92 42.28 24.93
C GLU A 221 17.68 42.21 24.04
N LYS A 222 16.52 42.58 24.63
CA LYS A 222 15.30 42.84 23.87
C LYS A 222 15.47 44.14 23.06
N SER A 223 15.25 44.08 21.76
CA SER A 223 14.91 45.26 20.96
C SER A 223 13.59 45.02 20.21
N SER A 224 12.79 46.07 20.05
CA SER A 224 11.44 46.00 19.51
C SER A 224 11.27 47.00 18.37
N THR A 225 11.23 46.52 17.13
CA THR A 225 11.08 47.37 15.94
C THR A 225 10.18 46.71 14.89
N SER A 226 9.13 47.43 14.51
CA SER A 226 8.42 47.41 13.21
C SER A 226 8.49 46.15 12.34
N HIS A 227 7.34 45.47 12.18
CA HIS A 227 7.16 44.51 11.11
C HIS A 227 7.12 45.24 9.75
N GLY A 228 8.15 45.03 8.94
CA GLY A 228 8.20 45.41 7.53
C GLY A 228 8.87 44.28 6.75
N ALA A 229 8.23 43.82 5.68
CA ALA A 229 8.73 42.69 4.90
C ALA A 229 10.03 43.06 4.18
N PHE A 230 11.15 42.49 4.65
CA PHE A 230 12.39 42.44 3.90
C PHE A 230 12.44 41.13 3.11
N ALA A 231 12.84 41.20 1.85
CA ALA A 231 13.36 40.03 1.15
C ALA A 231 14.73 39.70 1.77
N SER A 232 14.78 38.69 2.63
CA SER A 232 15.99 38.20 3.28
C SER A 232 17.05 37.83 2.26
N ARG A 233 18.32 38.19 2.51
CA ARG A 233 19.41 37.44 1.89
C ARG A 233 19.49 36.08 2.57
N ASN A 234 19.82 35.04 1.81
CA ASN A 234 20.05 33.71 2.37
C ASN A 234 21.16 33.77 3.43
N ALA A 235 20.86 33.32 4.65
CA ALA A 235 21.77 33.35 5.80
C ALA A 235 23.11 32.62 5.56
N TYR A 236 23.15 31.70 4.59
CA TYR A 236 24.28 30.83 4.24
C TYR A 236 25.04 31.29 2.98
N GLU A 237 24.85 32.52 2.50
CA GLU A 237 25.61 33.10 1.36
C GLU A 237 27.13 33.01 1.55
N SER A 238 27.61 32.99 2.81
CA SER A 238 29.03 32.87 3.19
C SER A 238 29.70 31.53 2.88
N ILE A 239 28.94 30.43 2.77
CA ILE A 239 29.47 29.08 2.49
C ILE A 239 29.41 28.69 0.99
N LEU A 240 29.05 29.64 0.13
CA LEU A 240 28.98 29.46 -1.32
C LEU A 240 30.41 29.44 -1.93
N LYS A 241 30.87 28.26 -2.38
CA LYS A 241 32.19 28.05 -2.99
C LYS A 241 32.09 27.73 -4.48
N SER A 242 33.13 28.02 -5.25
CA SER A 242 33.27 27.51 -6.62
C SER A 242 33.82 26.08 -6.64
N LEU A 243 33.34 25.27 -7.59
CA LEU A 243 33.85 23.92 -7.88
C LEU A 243 34.83 23.97 -9.07
N PRO A 244 36.14 23.74 -8.86
CA PRO A 244 37.13 23.81 -9.92
C PRO A 244 37.00 22.65 -10.91
N LYS A 245 37.33 22.90 -12.18
CA LYS A 245 37.31 21.89 -13.25
C LYS A 245 38.72 21.36 -13.53
N HIS A 246 38.85 20.04 -13.67
CA HIS A 246 40.10 19.41 -14.14
C HIS A 246 40.45 19.91 -15.56
N GLY A 247 41.64 20.49 -15.71
CA GLY A 247 42.08 21.18 -16.93
C GLY A 247 41.90 22.70 -16.94
N GLY A 248 41.24 23.27 -15.92
CA GLY A 248 41.06 24.72 -15.74
C GLY A 248 39.63 25.19 -15.95
N GLY A 249 39.30 26.32 -15.32
CA GLY A 249 37.93 26.83 -15.20
C GLY A 249 37.18 26.28 -13.98
N GLU A 250 35.90 26.57 -13.91
CA GLU A 250 34.99 26.16 -12.83
C GLU A 250 33.75 25.50 -13.45
N PHE A 251 33.18 24.48 -12.78
CA PHE A 251 31.91 23.88 -13.20
C PHE A 251 30.69 24.72 -12.78
N GLY A 252 30.80 25.45 -11.68
CA GLY A 252 29.73 26.23 -11.05
C GLY A 252 30.03 26.48 -9.58
N LYS A 253 29.11 27.14 -8.87
CA LYS A 253 29.16 27.37 -7.43
C LYS A 253 28.26 26.40 -6.68
N TYR A 254 28.54 26.14 -5.40
CA TYR A 254 27.73 25.27 -4.54
C TYR A 254 27.79 25.73 -3.08
N TYR A 255 26.72 25.44 -2.32
CA TYR A 255 26.75 25.56 -0.88
C TYR A 255 27.56 24.40 -0.30
N SER A 256 28.69 24.72 0.33
CA SER A 256 29.66 23.73 0.81
C SER A 256 29.31 23.26 2.22
N LEU A 257 28.71 22.08 2.37
CA LEU A 257 28.34 21.53 3.69
C LEU A 257 29.54 21.45 4.65
N PRO A 258 30.75 21.02 4.24
CA PRO A 258 31.92 21.03 5.11
C PRO A 258 32.40 22.44 5.54
N ALA A 259 31.86 23.52 4.98
CA ALA A 259 32.17 24.89 5.36
C ALA A 259 31.34 25.42 6.54
N LEU A 260 30.38 24.62 7.04
CA LEU A 260 29.67 24.90 8.29
C LEU A 260 30.51 24.55 9.53
N GLU A 261 31.64 23.85 9.34
CA GLU A 261 32.57 23.41 10.40
C GLU A 261 31.94 22.54 11.51
N ASP A 262 30.73 22.02 11.29
CA ASP A 262 30.01 21.16 12.25
C ASP A 262 30.26 19.66 12.00
N THR A 263 30.83 19.00 13.01
CA THR A 263 31.10 17.56 13.04
C THR A 263 29.86 16.65 12.96
N ARG A 264 28.66 17.15 13.31
CA ARG A 264 27.40 16.38 13.24
C ARG A 264 27.09 15.94 11.82
N ILE A 265 27.41 16.78 10.82
CA ILE A 265 27.14 16.56 9.39
C ILE A 265 27.81 15.25 8.90
N ASP A 266 28.98 14.91 9.44
CA ASP A 266 29.72 13.72 9.02
C ASP A 266 29.09 12.40 9.49
N ARG A 267 28.24 12.44 10.54
CA ARG A 267 27.46 11.31 11.07
C ARG A 267 26.05 11.19 10.49
N LEU A 268 25.56 12.20 9.76
CA LEU A 268 24.24 12.17 9.11
C LEU A 268 24.17 11.14 7.98
N PRO A 269 23.08 10.38 7.82
CA PRO A 269 22.81 9.62 6.59
C PRO A 269 22.78 10.50 5.33
N TYR A 270 23.12 9.93 4.18
CA TYR A 270 23.20 10.66 2.91
C TYR A 270 21.86 11.28 2.47
N SER A 271 20.75 10.60 2.75
CA SER A 271 19.39 11.12 2.54
C SER A 271 19.16 12.44 3.29
N ILE A 272 19.63 12.56 4.54
CA ILE A 272 19.56 13.80 5.32
C ILE A 272 20.44 14.90 4.71
N ARG A 273 21.63 14.56 4.19
CA ARG A 273 22.56 15.54 3.59
C ARG A 273 21.94 16.24 2.36
N ILE A 274 21.08 15.56 1.60
CA ILE A 274 20.33 16.14 0.48
C ILE A 274 19.24 17.11 0.99
N LEU A 275 18.51 16.75 2.05
CA LEU A 275 17.55 17.68 2.66
C LEU A 275 18.23 18.91 3.25
N LEU A 276 19.38 18.72 3.90
CA LEU A 276 20.20 19.78 4.49
C LEU A 276 20.67 20.78 3.43
N GLU A 277 21.16 20.32 2.28
CA GLU A 277 21.51 21.19 1.15
C GLU A 277 20.31 21.98 0.65
N SER A 278 19.15 21.33 0.49
CA SER A 278 17.94 22.02 0.02
C SER A 278 17.49 23.10 1.02
N ALA A 279 17.49 22.80 2.32
CA ALA A 279 17.13 23.78 3.35
C ALA A 279 18.11 24.96 3.37
N ILE A 280 19.42 24.70 3.32
CA ILE A 280 20.46 25.74 3.26
C ILE A 280 20.29 26.62 2.02
N ARG A 281 20.18 26.03 0.82
CA ARG A 281 20.08 26.76 -0.46
C ARG A 281 18.80 27.60 -0.57
N ASN A 282 17.72 27.16 0.06
CA ASN A 282 16.42 27.83 0.03
C ASN A 282 16.08 28.63 1.30
N CYS A 283 17.03 28.83 2.21
CA CYS A 283 16.81 29.57 3.46
C CYS A 283 16.43 31.03 3.18
N ASP A 284 15.17 31.37 3.46
CA ASP A 284 14.54 32.67 3.16
C ASP A 284 14.02 33.38 4.43
N GLU A 285 14.17 32.75 5.60
CA GLU A 285 13.62 33.15 6.91
C GLU A 285 12.08 33.23 6.97
N PHE A 286 11.38 32.64 5.99
CA PHE A 286 9.92 32.61 5.95
C PHE A 286 9.35 31.20 5.73
N GLN A 287 9.56 30.61 4.55
CA GLN A 287 9.21 29.21 4.24
C GLN A 287 10.29 28.24 4.73
N VAL A 288 11.54 28.68 4.82
CA VAL A 288 12.68 27.91 5.35
C VAL A 288 13.52 28.84 6.22
N LYS A 289 13.62 28.54 7.52
CA LYS A 289 14.34 29.37 8.51
C LYS A 289 15.66 28.71 8.90
N ALA A 290 16.64 29.47 9.36
CA ALA A 290 17.91 28.94 9.87
C ALA A 290 17.71 27.97 11.05
N ASN A 291 16.65 28.17 11.85
CA ASN A 291 16.23 27.21 12.88
C ASN A 291 15.83 25.84 12.30
N ASP A 292 15.30 25.80 11.08
CA ASP A 292 14.94 24.54 10.41
C ASP A 292 16.16 23.82 9.83
N VAL A 293 17.18 24.56 9.40
CA VAL A 293 18.50 23.98 9.07
C VAL A 293 19.13 23.33 10.31
N GLU A 294 19.10 23.99 11.47
CA GLU A 294 19.61 23.42 12.73
C GLU A 294 18.87 22.14 13.14
N LYS A 295 17.53 22.05 12.99
CA LYS A 295 16.78 20.80 13.22
C LYS A 295 17.29 19.62 12.38
N ILE A 296 17.74 19.88 11.15
CA ILE A 296 18.24 18.86 10.20
C ILE A 296 19.68 18.46 10.56
N ILE A 297 20.49 19.37 11.08
CA ILE A 297 21.84 19.05 11.59
C ILE A 297 21.74 18.27 12.91
N ASP A 298 20.79 18.61 13.80
CA ASP A 298 20.51 17.92 15.06
C ASP A 298 19.64 16.66 14.90
N TRP A 299 19.72 15.99 13.75
CA TRP A 299 18.87 14.85 13.36
C TRP A 299 18.78 13.73 14.40
N GLU A 300 19.90 13.39 15.04
CA GLU A 300 19.99 12.36 16.10
C GLU A 300 19.08 12.66 17.30
N ASN A 301 18.81 13.95 17.56
CA ASN A 301 17.91 14.42 18.61
C ASN A 301 16.52 14.81 18.08
N SER A 302 16.37 15.20 16.82
CA SER A 302 15.12 15.71 16.26
C SER A 302 14.22 14.62 15.66
N ALA A 303 14.81 13.57 15.07
CA ALA A 303 14.08 12.45 14.48
C ALA A 303 13.26 11.62 15.50
N PRO A 304 13.76 11.27 16.71
CA PRO A 304 12.95 10.56 17.71
C PRO A 304 11.77 11.37 18.25
N LYS A 305 11.79 12.69 18.04
CA LYS A 305 10.73 13.64 18.44
C LYS A 305 9.75 13.94 17.29
N GLN A 306 9.90 13.27 16.14
CA GLN A 306 9.11 13.48 14.91
C GLN A 306 9.03 14.96 14.49
N VAL A 307 10.15 15.70 14.64
CA VAL A 307 10.19 17.14 14.35
C VAL A 307 10.16 17.39 12.85
N GLU A 308 9.22 18.24 12.42
CA GLU A 308 9.06 18.60 11.03
C GLU A 308 10.14 19.54 10.48
N ILE A 309 10.48 19.30 9.22
CA ILE A 309 11.52 20.00 8.45
C ILE A 309 10.98 20.35 7.05
N PRO A 310 11.23 21.57 6.53
CA PRO A 310 10.76 21.99 5.22
C PRO A 310 11.72 21.53 4.11
N PHE A 311 11.17 20.96 3.03
CA PHE A 311 11.94 20.53 1.87
C PHE A 311 11.37 21.06 0.54
N LYS A 312 12.19 21.78 -0.24
CA LYS A 312 11.87 22.19 -1.61
C LYS A 312 12.60 21.24 -2.60
N PRO A 313 11.90 20.50 -3.49
CA PRO A 313 12.52 19.57 -4.42
C PRO A 313 13.22 20.30 -5.57
N ALA A 314 14.16 19.65 -6.26
CA ALA A 314 14.80 20.22 -7.44
C ALA A 314 13.90 20.23 -8.69
N ARG A 315 12.91 19.32 -8.77
CA ARG A 315 11.95 19.17 -9.88
C ARG A 315 10.71 18.36 -9.46
N VAL A 316 9.73 18.27 -10.36
CA VAL A 316 8.49 17.47 -10.20
C VAL A 316 8.31 16.50 -11.37
N LEU A 317 7.77 15.31 -11.10
CA LEU A 317 7.52 14.25 -12.09
C LEU A 317 6.01 13.92 -12.20
N LEU A 318 5.48 13.87 -13.43
CA LEU A 318 4.08 13.59 -13.71
C LEU A 318 3.92 12.39 -14.66
N GLN A 319 2.78 11.71 -14.54
CA GLN A 319 2.28 10.72 -15.52
C GLN A 319 0.87 11.10 -15.97
N ASP A 320 0.38 10.65 -17.14
CA ASP A 320 -0.79 11.29 -17.77
C ASP A 320 -2.13 11.17 -17.00
N PHE A 321 -2.33 10.18 -16.13
CA PHE A 321 -3.52 10.10 -15.28
C PHE A 321 -3.50 11.10 -14.10
N THR A 322 -2.36 11.65 -13.70
CA THR A 322 -2.28 12.71 -12.66
C THR A 322 -1.84 14.07 -13.22
N GLY A 323 -1.12 14.06 -14.34
CA GLY A 323 -0.74 15.26 -15.07
C GLY A 323 -1.93 15.94 -15.78
N VAL A 324 -2.95 15.19 -16.22
CA VAL A 324 -4.20 15.80 -16.73
C VAL A 324 -4.91 16.62 -15.64
N PRO A 325 -5.27 16.08 -14.46
CA PRO A 325 -5.86 16.91 -13.40
C PRO A 325 -4.92 18.03 -12.94
N ALA A 326 -3.61 17.80 -12.77
CA ALA A 326 -2.70 18.88 -12.37
C ALA A 326 -2.64 20.05 -13.37
N VAL A 327 -2.74 19.78 -14.68
CA VAL A 327 -2.81 20.85 -15.71
C VAL A 327 -4.20 21.48 -15.79
N VAL A 328 -5.28 20.75 -15.44
CA VAL A 328 -6.64 21.31 -15.25
C VAL A 328 -6.65 22.27 -14.06
N ASP A 329 -6.16 21.84 -12.90
CA ASP A 329 -6.08 22.66 -11.70
C ASP A 329 -5.24 23.93 -11.97
N LEU A 330 -4.05 23.82 -12.60
CA LEU A 330 -3.25 24.99 -13.02
C LEU A 330 -3.97 25.91 -14.03
N ALA A 331 -4.79 25.37 -14.95
CA ALA A 331 -5.59 26.16 -15.88
C ALA A 331 -6.71 26.93 -15.17
N SER A 332 -7.46 26.26 -14.28
CA SER A 332 -8.50 26.90 -13.48
C SER A 332 -7.94 27.87 -12.43
N MET A 333 -6.71 27.65 -11.94
CA MET A 333 -5.97 28.63 -11.13
C MET A 333 -5.64 29.90 -11.93
N ARG A 334 -5.29 29.78 -13.22
CA ARG A 334 -5.11 30.95 -14.11
C ARG A 334 -6.42 31.71 -14.29
N ASP A 335 -7.50 31.01 -14.55
CA ASP A 335 -8.82 31.64 -14.69
C ASP A 335 -9.29 32.28 -13.38
N ALA A 336 -9.05 31.65 -12.23
CA ALA A 336 -9.33 32.24 -10.91
C ALA A 336 -8.50 33.51 -10.66
N MET A 337 -7.20 33.49 -10.97
CA MET A 337 -6.33 34.65 -10.82
C MET A 337 -6.73 35.82 -11.75
N ASN A 338 -7.16 35.51 -12.97
CA ASN A 338 -7.73 36.47 -13.92
C ASN A 338 -9.09 37.02 -13.46
N LYS A 339 -9.99 36.16 -12.95
CA LYS A 339 -11.29 36.54 -12.33
C LYS A 339 -11.08 37.47 -11.12
N LEU A 340 -9.99 37.29 -10.37
CA LEU A 340 -9.57 38.15 -9.25
C LEU A 340 -8.78 39.42 -9.68
N GLY A 341 -8.59 39.65 -10.98
CA GLY A 341 -7.96 40.86 -11.53
C GLY A 341 -6.43 40.92 -11.42
N SER A 342 -5.76 39.78 -11.30
CA SER A 342 -4.29 39.67 -11.29
C SER A 342 -3.76 38.97 -12.56
N ASP A 343 -2.45 39.04 -12.78
CA ASP A 343 -1.79 38.47 -13.95
C ASP A 343 -1.77 36.93 -13.88
N PRO A 344 -2.49 36.19 -14.76
CA PRO A 344 -2.51 34.73 -14.73
C PRO A 344 -1.16 34.09 -15.04
N ASN A 345 -0.21 34.81 -15.66
CA ASN A 345 1.11 34.26 -15.97
C ASN A 345 1.96 34.01 -14.70
N LYS A 346 1.56 34.56 -13.54
CA LYS A 346 2.11 34.18 -12.22
C LYS A 346 1.84 32.71 -11.85
N ILE A 347 0.78 32.08 -12.39
CA ILE A 347 0.57 30.65 -12.27
C ILE A 347 1.46 29.96 -13.31
N ASN A 348 2.66 29.59 -12.88
CA ASN A 348 3.63 28.83 -13.67
C ASN A 348 4.56 28.01 -12.76
N PRO A 349 4.92 26.76 -13.12
CA PRO A 349 5.94 26.00 -12.41
C PRO A 349 7.28 26.75 -12.29
N LEU A 350 7.77 26.88 -11.05
CA LEU A 350 9.05 27.50 -10.69
C LEU A 350 10.21 26.52 -10.79
N VAL A 351 9.94 25.23 -10.56
CA VAL A 351 10.87 24.11 -10.79
C VAL A 351 10.55 23.38 -12.10
N PRO A 352 11.50 22.65 -12.71
CA PRO A 352 11.23 21.78 -13.86
C PRO A 352 10.15 20.76 -13.56
N VAL A 353 9.26 20.54 -14.54
CA VAL A 353 8.19 19.55 -14.49
C VAL A 353 8.34 18.63 -15.69
N ASP A 354 8.71 17.37 -15.46
CA ASP A 354 8.76 16.36 -16.51
C ASP A 354 7.46 15.52 -16.45
N LEU A 355 6.65 15.52 -17.50
CA LEU A 355 5.46 14.67 -17.63
C LEU A 355 5.70 13.57 -18.66
N VAL A 356 5.37 12.33 -18.34
CA VAL A 356 5.43 11.19 -19.27
C VAL A 356 4.04 10.64 -19.55
N ILE A 357 3.75 10.29 -20.80
CA ILE A 357 2.46 9.72 -21.22
C ILE A 357 2.64 8.21 -21.41
N ASP A 358 2.08 7.43 -20.49
CA ASP A 358 2.35 5.99 -20.33
C ASP A 358 1.21 5.18 -19.68
N HIS A 359 0.23 5.84 -19.05
CA HIS A 359 -0.96 5.23 -18.46
C HIS A 359 -2.14 5.11 -19.45
N SER A 360 -2.04 5.73 -20.62
CA SER A 360 -3.09 5.73 -21.66
C SER A 360 -3.18 4.46 -22.51
N VAL A 361 -2.08 3.70 -22.68
CA VAL A 361 -2.04 2.49 -23.51
C VAL A 361 -2.69 1.29 -22.83
N GLN A 362 -3.43 0.50 -23.61
CA GLN A 362 -4.14 -0.71 -23.17
C GLN A 362 -3.70 -1.91 -24.03
N VAL A 363 -3.75 -3.11 -23.46
CA VAL A 363 -3.43 -4.35 -24.19
C VAL A 363 -4.69 -4.89 -24.89
N ASP A 364 -5.24 -4.10 -25.82
CA ASP A 364 -6.37 -4.54 -26.65
C ASP A 364 -5.99 -5.76 -27.48
N VAL A 365 -4.84 -5.69 -28.15
CA VAL A 365 -4.24 -6.76 -28.95
C VAL A 365 -3.00 -7.33 -28.24
N ALA A 366 -2.89 -8.66 -28.24
CA ALA A 366 -1.77 -9.43 -27.70
C ALA A 366 -1.35 -10.54 -28.68
N ARG A 367 -0.23 -11.23 -28.40
CA ARG A 367 0.28 -12.39 -29.19
C ARG A 367 0.39 -12.16 -30.72
N SER A 368 0.63 -10.92 -31.16
CA SER A 368 0.68 -10.52 -32.57
C SER A 368 1.83 -9.55 -32.84
N GLU A 369 2.50 -9.68 -33.99
CA GLU A 369 3.58 -8.77 -34.42
C GLU A 369 3.08 -7.32 -34.60
N ASN A 370 1.81 -7.14 -34.95
CA ASN A 370 1.18 -5.83 -35.15
C ASN A 370 0.61 -5.21 -33.86
N ALA A 371 0.71 -5.89 -32.71
CA ALA A 371 0.05 -5.48 -31.47
C ALA A 371 0.45 -4.05 -31.02
N VAL A 372 1.74 -3.71 -31.08
CA VAL A 372 2.23 -2.35 -30.76
C VAL A 372 1.51 -1.28 -31.56
N GLN A 373 1.42 -1.45 -32.88
CA GLN A 373 0.81 -0.46 -33.77
C GLN A 373 -0.69 -0.33 -33.48
N GLN A 374 -1.41 -1.45 -33.39
CA GLN A 374 -2.86 -1.43 -33.16
C GLN A 374 -3.23 -0.85 -31.80
N ASN A 375 -2.49 -1.18 -30.74
CA ASN A 375 -2.71 -0.63 -29.40
C ASN A 375 -2.38 0.88 -29.35
N MET A 376 -1.33 1.34 -30.04
CA MET A 376 -1.00 2.78 -30.14
C MET A 376 -2.02 3.56 -30.99
N GLU A 377 -2.53 2.98 -32.08
CA GLU A 377 -3.58 3.61 -32.88
C GLU A 377 -4.89 3.77 -32.08
N LEU A 378 -5.29 2.75 -31.32
CA LEU A 378 -6.43 2.80 -30.40
C LEU A 378 -6.21 3.78 -29.24
N GLU A 379 -5.00 3.81 -28.65
CA GLU A 379 -4.61 4.77 -27.63
C GLU A 379 -4.80 6.21 -28.13
N PHE A 380 -4.27 6.54 -29.31
CA PHE A 380 -4.39 7.88 -29.90
C PHE A 380 -5.82 8.24 -30.27
N GLN A 381 -6.63 7.29 -30.74
CA GLN A 381 -8.05 7.52 -31.02
C GLN A 381 -8.82 7.85 -29.72
N ARG A 382 -8.64 7.04 -28.68
CA ARG A 382 -9.34 7.20 -27.38
C ARG A 382 -8.90 8.44 -26.61
N ASN A 383 -7.62 8.83 -26.67
CA ASN A 383 -7.03 9.85 -25.81
C ASN A 383 -6.69 11.18 -26.52
N LYS A 384 -7.07 11.35 -27.80
CA LYS A 384 -6.74 12.52 -28.64
C LYS A 384 -6.93 13.87 -27.93
N GLU A 385 -8.03 14.04 -27.21
CA GLU A 385 -8.35 15.27 -26.50
C GLU A 385 -7.40 15.51 -25.31
N ARG A 386 -7.18 14.49 -24.47
CA ARG A 386 -6.23 14.51 -23.35
C ARG A 386 -4.81 14.85 -23.84
N PHE A 387 -4.40 14.26 -24.96
CA PHE A 387 -3.09 14.51 -25.57
C PHE A 387 -3.00 15.94 -26.12
N GLY A 388 -4.06 16.47 -26.74
CA GLY A 388 -4.15 17.87 -27.13
C GLY A 388 -4.07 18.84 -25.94
N PHE A 389 -4.72 18.50 -24.83
CA PHE A 389 -4.68 19.28 -23.58
C PHE A 389 -3.27 19.30 -22.96
N LEU A 390 -2.60 18.15 -22.84
CA LEU A 390 -1.23 18.07 -22.33
C LEU A 390 -0.22 18.80 -23.25
N LYS A 391 -0.42 18.73 -24.57
CA LYS A 391 0.40 19.47 -25.56
C LYS A 391 0.13 20.99 -25.54
N TRP A 392 -1.08 21.42 -25.17
CA TRP A 392 -1.34 22.83 -24.82
C TRP A 392 -0.58 23.21 -23.54
N GLY A 393 -0.63 22.37 -22.49
CA GLY A 393 0.08 22.59 -21.23
C GLY A 393 1.59 22.83 -21.43
N SER A 394 2.28 21.99 -22.19
CA SER A 394 3.72 22.16 -22.50
C SER A 394 4.06 23.43 -23.29
N ASN A 395 3.07 24.08 -23.92
CA ASN A 395 3.25 25.34 -24.64
C ASN A 395 2.82 26.55 -23.78
N ALA A 396 1.87 26.37 -22.86
CA ALA A 396 1.29 27.42 -22.04
C ALA A 396 2.01 27.64 -20.70
N PHE A 397 2.77 26.65 -20.22
CA PHE A 397 3.56 26.71 -18.99
C PHE A 397 5.07 26.58 -19.29
N HIS A 398 5.86 27.56 -18.84
CA HIS A 398 7.31 27.44 -18.83
C HIS A 398 7.75 26.35 -17.84
N ASN A 399 8.94 25.79 -18.04
CA ASN A 399 9.51 24.67 -17.27
C ASN A 399 8.76 23.33 -17.38
N MET A 400 7.70 23.23 -18.19
CA MET A 400 6.94 21.99 -18.40
C MET A 400 7.39 21.24 -19.66
N LEU A 401 7.99 20.06 -19.47
CA LEU A 401 8.31 19.11 -20.53
C LEU A 401 7.24 18.01 -20.59
N VAL A 402 6.74 17.69 -21.78
CA VAL A 402 5.86 16.52 -22.00
C VAL A 402 6.55 15.52 -22.94
N VAL A 403 6.83 14.33 -22.41
CA VAL A 403 7.31 13.16 -23.14
C VAL A 403 6.11 12.44 -23.77
N PRO A 404 6.06 12.30 -25.10
CA PRO A 404 4.86 11.82 -25.81
C PRO A 404 4.62 10.31 -25.67
N PRO A 405 3.37 9.84 -25.92
CA PRO A 405 2.99 8.43 -25.80
C PRO A 405 3.84 7.50 -26.68
N GLY A 406 4.08 6.29 -26.16
CA GLY A 406 4.92 5.28 -26.79
C GLY A 406 6.43 5.46 -26.58
N SER A 407 6.85 6.42 -25.75
CA SER A 407 8.27 6.66 -25.41
C SER A 407 8.82 5.67 -24.38
N GLY A 408 7.99 5.27 -23.40
CA GLY A 408 8.39 4.49 -22.24
C GLY A 408 7.53 4.79 -21.00
N ILE A 409 7.77 4.07 -19.91
CA ILE A 409 7.11 4.25 -18.60
C ILE A 409 7.86 5.33 -17.80
N VAL A 410 7.11 6.17 -17.10
CA VAL A 410 7.56 7.37 -16.37
C VAL A 410 8.83 7.14 -15.55
N HIS A 411 8.90 6.07 -14.75
CA HIS A 411 10.04 5.81 -13.87
C HIS A 411 11.27 5.24 -14.58
N GLN A 412 11.09 4.47 -15.65
CA GLN A 412 12.23 3.97 -16.45
C GLN A 412 12.81 5.08 -17.34
N VAL A 413 11.95 5.94 -17.93
CA VAL A 413 12.37 7.17 -18.60
C VAL A 413 13.01 8.14 -17.62
N ASN A 414 12.57 8.19 -16.36
CA ASN A 414 13.23 8.95 -15.31
C ASN A 414 14.64 8.41 -15.02
N LEU A 415 14.79 7.11 -14.78
CA LEU A 415 16.08 6.47 -14.48
C LEU A 415 17.09 6.61 -15.63
N GLU A 416 16.66 6.37 -16.88
CA GLU A 416 17.54 6.37 -18.06
C GLU A 416 17.80 7.78 -18.61
N TYR A 417 16.88 8.74 -18.44
CA TYR A 417 16.93 10.04 -19.14
C TYR A 417 16.60 11.28 -18.30
N LEU A 418 15.59 11.28 -17.43
CA LEU A 418 15.22 12.49 -16.66
C LEU A 418 16.00 12.63 -15.33
N GLY A 419 16.78 11.65 -14.90
CA GLY A 419 17.69 11.75 -13.76
C GLY A 419 18.85 12.72 -14.07
N ARG A 420 18.94 13.82 -13.31
CA ARG A 420 20.05 14.79 -13.42
C ARG A 420 21.21 14.42 -12.49
N VAL A 421 20.92 13.81 -11.33
CA VAL A 421 21.83 13.51 -10.19
C VAL A 421 22.45 14.75 -9.54
N VAL A 422 23.04 15.67 -10.31
CA VAL A 422 23.43 17.01 -9.88
C VAL A 422 22.94 18.02 -10.93
N PHE A 423 22.16 19.01 -10.50
CA PHE A 423 21.76 20.13 -11.33
C PHE A 423 22.91 21.11 -11.55
N ASN A 424 22.89 21.81 -12.68
CA ASN A 424 23.65 23.05 -12.90
C ASN A 424 22.69 24.09 -13.46
N SER A 425 22.12 24.93 -12.59
CA SER A 425 21.10 25.93 -12.95
C SER A 425 21.65 27.33 -12.71
N GLY A 426 21.81 28.11 -13.77
CA GLY A 426 22.40 29.46 -13.69
C GLY A 426 23.85 29.50 -13.19
N GLY A 427 24.56 28.38 -13.20
CA GLY A 427 25.90 28.23 -12.59
C GLY A 427 25.88 27.85 -11.11
N LEU A 428 24.72 27.50 -10.53
CA LEU A 428 24.59 26.92 -9.18
C LEU A 428 24.41 25.39 -9.28
N LEU A 429 25.20 24.66 -8.50
CA LEU A 429 25.24 23.20 -8.39
C LEU A 429 24.56 22.73 -7.10
N TYR A 430 23.64 21.78 -7.23
CA TYR A 430 22.87 21.18 -6.13
C TYR A 430 22.37 19.77 -6.51
N PRO A 431 21.99 18.90 -5.56
CA PRO A 431 21.57 17.54 -5.86
C PRO A 431 20.24 17.52 -6.63
N ASP A 432 20.08 16.56 -7.52
CA ASP A 432 18.76 16.20 -8.05
C ASP A 432 17.90 15.61 -6.93
N SER A 433 16.63 15.98 -6.93
CA SER A 433 15.62 15.49 -6.01
C SER A 433 14.24 15.78 -6.59
N VAL A 434 13.31 14.84 -6.44
CA VAL A 434 12.07 14.85 -7.22
C VAL A 434 10.89 14.29 -6.44
N VAL A 435 9.79 15.03 -6.40
CA VAL A 435 8.51 14.46 -5.99
C VAL A 435 7.66 14.18 -7.21
N GLY A 436 6.94 13.05 -7.19
CA GLY A 436 6.18 12.59 -8.34
C GLY A 436 4.75 12.22 -7.99
N THR A 437 3.86 12.39 -8.96
CA THR A 437 2.43 12.07 -8.81
C THR A 437 2.11 10.60 -9.11
N ASP A 438 3.07 9.73 -8.86
CA ASP A 438 2.90 8.28 -8.77
C ASP A 438 3.67 7.76 -7.55
N SER A 439 3.15 6.73 -6.88
CA SER A 439 3.73 6.24 -5.64
C SER A 439 5.18 5.76 -5.79
N HIS A 440 5.53 5.17 -6.94
CA HIS A 440 6.80 4.50 -7.16
C HIS A 440 7.89 5.42 -7.75
N THR A 441 7.74 6.76 -7.64
CA THR A 441 8.81 7.71 -7.96
C THR A 441 10.09 7.45 -7.16
N THR A 442 9.97 6.80 -6.00
CA THR A 442 11.06 6.21 -5.21
C THR A 442 11.99 5.30 -6.01
N MET A 443 11.58 4.77 -7.16
CA MET A 443 12.47 4.03 -8.08
C MET A 443 13.73 4.83 -8.49
N ILE A 444 13.69 6.16 -8.46
CA ILE A 444 14.85 7.01 -8.75
C ILE A 444 15.85 7.10 -7.59
N ASP A 445 15.46 6.72 -6.37
CA ASP A 445 16.33 6.64 -5.19
C ASP A 445 17.48 5.65 -5.41
N GLY A 446 17.29 4.63 -6.27
CA GLY A 446 18.32 3.70 -6.74
C GLY A 446 19.47 4.36 -7.52
N LEU A 447 19.29 5.60 -7.97
CA LEU A 447 20.27 6.46 -8.65
C LEU A 447 20.91 7.50 -7.68
N GLY A 448 20.61 7.43 -6.38
CA GLY A 448 21.05 8.42 -5.38
C GLY A 448 20.37 9.79 -5.50
N VAL A 449 19.21 9.85 -6.17
CA VAL A 449 18.35 11.02 -6.29
C VAL A 449 17.21 10.87 -5.29
N ALA A 450 17.16 11.68 -4.24
CA ALA A 450 16.10 11.55 -3.24
C ALA A 450 14.73 11.93 -3.85
N GLY A 451 13.79 10.99 -3.89
CA GLY A 451 12.47 11.25 -4.48
C GLY A 451 11.37 10.28 -4.09
N TRP A 452 10.12 10.74 -4.12
CA TRP A 452 9.00 9.95 -3.59
C TRP A 452 7.65 10.33 -4.19
N GLY A 453 6.67 9.45 -3.95
CA GLY A 453 5.28 9.67 -4.31
C GLY A 453 4.58 10.72 -3.43
N VAL A 454 3.89 11.63 -4.09
CA VAL A 454 3.02 12.66 -3.51
C VAL A 454 1.71 12.73 -4.30
N GLY A 455 0.67 13.36 -3.73
CA GLY A 455 -0.57 13.67 -4.46
C GLY A 455 -0.36 14.69 -5.57
N GLY A 456 -1.30 14.75 -6.52
CA GLY A 456 -1.34 15.81 -7.55
C GLY A 456 -1.21 17.21 -6.95
N ILE A 457 -2.03 17.46 -5.92
CA ILE A 457 -2.12 18.73 -5.19
C ILE A 457 -0.80 19.09 -4.47
N GLU A 458 -0.13 18.12 -3.85
CA GLU A 458 1.19 18.31 -3.22
C GLU A 458 2.26 18.64 -4.29
N ALA A 459 2.21 17.98 -5.44
CA ALA A 459 3.09 18.26 -6.57
C ALA A 459 2.82 19.64 -7.20
N GLU A 460 1.56 20.05 -7.36
CA GLU A 460 1.15 21.38 -7.82
C GLU A 460 1.67 22.48 -6.87
N ALA A 461 1.61 22.25 -5.55
CA ALA A 461 2.19 23.16 -4.57
C ALA A 461 3.73 23.21 -4.64
N ALA A 462 4.40 22.07 -4.87
CA ALA A 462 5.85 22.01 -5.09
C ALA A 462 6.27 22.70 -6.41
N MET A 463 5.48 22.57 -7.49
CA MET A 463 5.66 23.35 -8.72
C MET A 463 5.61 24.85 -8.43
N LEU A 464 4.71 25.28 -7.54
CA LEU A 464 4.53 26.68 -7.11
C LEU A 464 5.36 27.03 -5.86
N GLY A 465 6.47 26.31 -5.62
CA GLY A 465 7.53 26.66 -4.68
C GLY A 465 7.25 26.44 -3.20
N GLN A 466 6.19 25.71 -2.83
CA GLN A 466 5.93 25.37 -1.43
C GLN A 466 6.82 24.21 -0.95
N PRO A 467 7.35 24.25 0.28
CA PRO A 467 8.07 23.13 0.88
C PRO A 467 7.12 22.02 1.37
N MET A 468 7.65 20.80 1.53
CA MET A 468 6.97 19.62 2.09
C MET A 468 7.65 19.14 3.38
N SER A 469 7.00 18.27 4.17
CA SER A 469 7.50 17.69 5.43
C SER A 469 7.68 16.16 5.37
N MET A 470 8.68 15.58 6.06
CA MET A 470 9.02 14.15 5.97
C MET A 470 9.95 13.57 7.08
N VAL A 471 10.15 12.23 7.07
CA VAL A 471 11.02 11.41 7.96
C VAL A 471 11.75 10.29 7.15
N LEU A 472 12.92 9.77 7.60
CA LEU A 472 13.99 9.20 6.72
C LEU A 472 14.73 7.88 7.18
N PRO A 473 15.22 6.99 6.26
CA PRO A 473 15.93 5.71 6.55
C PRO A 473 17.37 5.50 5.91
N GLY A 474 17.90 4.25 5.85
CA GLY A 474 19.34 3.89 5.69
C GLY A 474 19.83 2.77 4.71
N GLU A 475 20.96 2.09 5.01
CA GLU A 475 21.97 1.54 4.05
C GLU A 475 22.24 0.00 4.02
N GLY A 476 22.74 -0.51 2.87
CA GLY A 476 23.49 -1.78 2.71
C GLY A 476 23.51 -2.35 1.26
N MET A 477 24.56 -2.10 0.43
CA MET A 477 24.31 -1.98 -1.04
C MET A 477 25.40 -2.37 -2.08
N ALA A 478 26.65 -2.66 -1.71
CA ALA A 478 27.78 -2.58 -2.66
C ALA A 478 27.70 -3.55 -3.86
N GLU A 479 27.15 -4.74 -3.65
CA GLU A 479 27.12 -5.84 -4.64
C GLU A 479 25.95 -5.74 -5.64
N LEU A 480 24.96 -4.89 -5.35
CA LEU A 480 23.74 -4.76 -6.16
C LEU A 480 23.99 -3.86 -7.38
N SER A 481 23.57 -4.29 -8.57
CA SER A 481 23.61 -3.44 -9.77
C SER A 481 22.62 -2.28 -9.62
N LEU A 482 22.77 -1.21 -10.40
CA LEU A 482 21.86 -0.07 -10.29
C LEU A 482 20.42 -0.41 -10.67
N ALA A 483 20.21 -1.42 -11.51
CA ALA A 483 18.87 -1.86 -11.87
C ALA A 483 18.19 -2.62 -10.72
N ASP A 484 18.93 -3.47 -10.00
CA ASP A 484 18.44 -4.10 -8.77
C ASP A 484 18.19 -3.02 -7.70
N ARG A 485 19.09 -2.02 -7.67
CA ARG A 485 18.97 -0.70 -7.04
C ARG A 485 17.56 -0.13 -7.13
N ALA A 486 17.18 0.18 -8.37
CA ALA A 486 15.89 0.73 -8.73
C ALA A 486 14.72 -0.24 -8.48
N THR A 487 14.91 -1.55 -8.64
CA THR A 487 13.87 -2.57 -8.36
C THR A 487 13.47 -2.58 -6.89
N ILE A 488 14.43 -2.54 -5.95
CA ILE A 488 14.15 -2.48 -4.50
C ILE A 488 13.50 -1.14 -4.14
N ALA A 489 14.07 -0.03 -4.64
CA ALA A 489 13.57 1.31 -4.36
C ALA A 489 12.15 1.57 -4.90
N ASN A 490 11.79 0.97 -6.05
CA ASN A 490 10.44 1.04 -6.64
C ASN A 490 9.35 0.53 -5.68
N MET A 491 9.66 -0.47 -4.85
CA MET A 491 8.70 -1.11 -3.93
C MET A 491 8.56 -0.42 -2.57
N SER A 492 9.21 0.72 -2.35
CA SER A 492 9.08 1.50 -1.08
C SER A 492 7.63 1.72 -0.62
N PRO A 493 6.66 2.05 -1.51
CA PRO A 493 5.26 2.21 -1.11
C PRO A 493 4.59 0.90 -0.65
N GLU A 494 5.06 -0.26 -1.12
CA GLU A 494 4.51 -1.58 -0.79
C GLU A 494 4.95 -2.07 0.59
N TYR A 495 6.06 -1.55 1.13
CA TYR A 495 6.50 -1.75 2.52
C TYR A 495 6.37 -0.49 3.40
N GLY A 496 5.59 0.50 2.96
CA GLY A 496 5.21 1.68 3.76
C GLY A 496 6.32 2.73 3.96
N ALA A 497 7.43 2.66 3.24
CA ALA A 497 8.53 3.61 3.34
C ALA A 497 8.32 4.84 2.43
N THR A 498 8.72 6.02 2.92
CA THR A 498 8.70 7.27 2.12
C THR A 498 9.65 7.21 0.92
N MET A 499 10.84 6.63 1.11
CA MET A 499 11.91 6.51 0.11
C MET A 499 12.74 5.25 0.38
N GLY A 500 13.42 4.74 -0.64
CA GLY A 500 14.34 3.59 -0.54
C GLY A 500 15.74 4.00 -0.99
N PHE A 501 16.46 4.76 -0.16
CA PHE A 501 17.58 5.59 -0.61
C PHE A 501 18.93 4.86 -0.80
N PHE A 502 19.43 4.84 -2.04
CA PHE A 502 20.74 4.28 -2.38
C PHE A 502 21.74 5.41 -2.73
N PRO A 503 22.63 5.85 -1.82
CA PRO A 503 23.65 6.87 -2.12
C PRO A 503 24.52 6.59 -3.36
N VAL A 504 24.96 7.68 -3.99
CA VAL A 504 25.76 7.66 -5.23
C VAL A 504 27.16 7.09 -4.99
N ASP A 505 27.51 6.11 -5.81
CA ASP A 505 28.77 5.36 -5.76
C ASP A 505 29.37 5.13 -7.17
N HIS A 506 30.44 4.34 -7.25
CA HIS A 506 31.07 3.96 -8.52
C HIS A 506 30.15 3.21 -9.48
N VAL A 507 29.21 2.39 -8.99
CA VAL A 507 28.21 1.69 -9.82
C VAL A 507 27.26 2.70 -10.45
N THR A 508 26.89 3.73 -9.70
CA THR A 508 26.08 4.87 -10.18
C THR A 508 26.79 5.65 -11.28
N LEU A 509 28.07 5.98 -11.10
CA LEU A 509 28.87 6.66 -12.14
C LEU A 509 29.04 5.81 -13.41
N GLN A 510 29.22 4.49 -13.27
CA GLN A 510 29.26 3.57 -14.41
C GLN A 510 27.91 3.52 -15.15
N TYR A 511 26.78 3.47 -14.45
CA TYR A 511 25.46 3.50 -15.06
C TYR A 511 25.19 4.80 -15.84
N LEU A 512 25.60 5.96 -15.31
CA LEU A 512 25.46 7.25 -16.03
C LEU A 512 26.26 7.27 -17.34
N LYS A 513 27.44 6.65 -17.38
CA LYS A 513 28.21 6.46 -18.62
C LYS A 513 27.52 5.49 -19.56
N LEU A 514 26.93 4.40 -19.04
CA LEU A 514 26.19 3.40 -19.81
C LEU A 514 24.92 3.99 -20.45
N THR A 515 24.17 4.85 -19.77
CA THR A 515 23.01 5.57 -20.34
C THR A 515 23.40 6.72 -21.29
N GLY A 516 24.71 6.89 -21.54
CA GLY A 516 25.24 7.75 -22.58
C GLY A 516 25.49 9.20 -22.19
N ARG A 517 25.48 9.55 -20.89
CA ARG A 517 25.90 10.88 -20.39
C ARG A 517 27.32 11.21 -20.83
N SER A 518 27.66 12.50 -20.88
CA SER A 518 29.03 12.93 -21.23
C SER A 518 29.98 12.75 -20.05
N GLU A 519 31.24 12.41 -20.35
CA GLU A 519 32.32 12.32 -19.36
C GLU A 519 32.49 13.61 -18.55
N GLU A 520 32.25 14.78 -19.16
CA GLU A 520 32.25 16.07 -18.48
C GLU A 520 31.15 16.17 -17.41
N THR A 521 29.92 15.74 -17.72
CA THR A 521 28.81 15.73 -16.74
C THR A 521 29.07 14.72 -15.62
N VAL A 522 29.59 13.53 -15.92
CA VAL A 522 29.92 12.53 -14.89
C VAL A 522 31.06 13.01 -13.99
N SER A 523 32.09 13.66 -14.55
CA SER A 523 33.18 14.29 -13.79
C SER A 523 32.69 15.44 -12.90
N MET A 524 31.75 16.26 -13.38
CA MET A 524 31.10 17.30 -12.57
C MET A 524 30.34 16.68 -11.38
N ILE A 525 29.56 15.62 -11.62
CA ILE A 525 28.78 14.90 -10.60
C ILE A 525 29.69 14.34 -9.52
N GLU A 526 30.75 13.59 -9.88
CA GLU A 526 31.69 13.03 -8.91
C GLU A 526 32.40 14.14 -8.12
N SER A 527 32.87 15.19 -8.81
CA SER A 527 33.58 16.31 -8.17
C SER A 527 32.70 17.03 -7.15
N TYR A 528 31.43 17.28 -7.48
CA TYR A 528 30.45 17.89 -6.58
C TYR A 528 30.17 17.00 -5.36
N LEU A 529 29.86 15.72 -5.59
CA LEU A 529 29.44 14.81 -4.53
C LEU A 529 30.59 14.49 -3.56
N ARG A 530 31.82 14.31 -4.05
CA ARG A 530 32.99 14.19 -3.16
C ARG A 530 33.24 15.48 -2.38
N ALA A 531 33.13 16.67 -3.00
CA ALA A 531 33.33 17.96 -2.32
C ALA A 531 32.30 18.25 -1.22
N ASN A 532 31.07 17.74 -1.34
CA ASN A 532 30.01 17.88 -0.33
C ASN A 532 29.83 16.66 0.59
N LYS A 533 30.75 15.69 0.57
CA LYS A 533 30.67 14.41 1.33
C LYS A 533 29.35 13.66 1.10
N MET A 534 28.89 13.63 -0.15
CA MET A 534 27.67 12.95 -0.62
C MET A 534 27.95 11.71 -1.50
N PHE A 535 29.23 11.35 -1.70
CA PHE A 535 29.65 10.16 -2.44
C PHE A 535 29.97 8.99 -1.48
N VAL A 536 29.79 7.75 -1.95
CA VAL A 536 30.23 6.51 -1.28
C VAL A 536 31.34 5.84 -2.08
N ASP A 537 32.51 5.68 -1.44
CA ASP A 537 33.61 4.89 -1.96
C ASP A 537 33.86 3.70 -1.03
N TYR A 538 33.39 2.50 -1.39
CA TYR A 538 33.49 1.30 -0.53
C TYR A 538 34.94 0.83 -0.29
N ASN A 539 35.92 1.39 -1.02
CA ASN A 539 37.35 1.13 -0.81
C ASN A 539 37.92 1.95 0.36
N GLU A 540 37.22 3.01 0.79
CA GLU A 540 37.61 3.87 1.90
C GLU A 540 36.94 3.40 3.21
N PRO A 541 37.57 3.62 4.39
CA PRO A 541 36.94 3.32 5.67
C PRO A 541 35.63 4.11 5.85
N GLN A 542 34.51 3.40 5.96
CA GLN A 542 33.21 4.04 6.13
C GLN A 542 33.10 4.67 7.52
N THR A 543 32.72 5.95 7.57
CA THR A 543 32.33 6.60 8.83
C THR A 543 31.01 6.02 9.31
N GLU A 544 30.91 5.69 10.60
CA GLU A 544 29.67 5.24 11.22
C GLU A 544 28.59 6.33 11.14
N ARG A 545 27.54 6.04 10.36
CA ARG A 545 26.35 6.89 10.19
C ARG A 545 25.30 6.47 11.19
N VAL A 546 24.65 7.44 11.82
CA VAL A 546 23.61 7.16 12.82
C VAL A 546 22.30 6.85 12.10
N TYR A 547 21.71 5.70 12.41
CA TYR A 547 20.36 5.33 11.98
C TYR A 547 19.49 5.08 13.20
N SER A 548 18.18 5.38 13.11
CA SER A 548 17.24 5.21 14.20
C SER A 548 17.04 3.74 14.60
N SER A 549 17.28 2.83 13.66
CA SER A 549 17.22 1.38 13.79
C SER A 549 18.02 0.75 12.65
N TYR A 550 18.61 -0.42 12.90
CA TYR A 550 19.31 -1.22 11.89
C TYR A 550 18.50 -2.48 11.62
N LEU A 551 18.41 -2.89 10.35
CA LEU A 551 17.86 -4.16 9.90
C LEU A 551 18.90 -4.81 9.00
N GLU A 552 19.09 -6.12 9.12
CA GLU A 552 20.10 -6.88 8.40
C GLU A 552 19.44 -8.01 7.60
N LEU A 553 19.90 -8.23 6.37
CA LEU A 553 19.45 -9.30 5.48
C LEU A 553 20.68 -9.89 4.80
N GLN A 554 20.96 -11.16 5.05
CA GLN A 554 22.00 -11.88 4.31
C GLN A 554 21.46 -12.27 2.94
N LEU A 555 22.16 -11.90 1.86
CA LEU A 555 21.71 -12.18 0.50
C LEU A 555 21.73 -13.68 0.17
N GLU A 556 22.48 -14.50 0.92
CA GLU A 556 22.51 -15.96 0.78
C GLU A 556 21.23 -16.67 1.27
N ASP A 557 20.43 -16.04 2.14
CA ASP A 557 19.13 -16.57 2.60
C ASP A 557 17.99 -16.32 1.60
N VAL A 558 18.24 -15.59 0.50
CA VAL A 558 17.20 -15.14 -0.45
C VAL A 558 16.84 -16.23 -1.48
N GLU A 559 15.96 -17.14 -1.08
CA GLU A 559 15.35 -18.14 -1.97
C GLU A 559 14.33 -17.53 -2.97
N PRO A 560 14.13 -18.15 -4.15
CA PRO A 560 13.09 -17.75 -5.10
C PRO A 560 11.67 -17.82 -4.52
N CYS A 561 10.88 -16.77 -4.76
CA CYS A 561 9.51 -16.65 -4.27
C CYS A 561 8.62 -15.86 -5.23
N VAL A 562 7.30 -15.94 -5.02
CA VAL A 562 6.28 -15.05 -5.59
C VAL A 562 5.51 -14.35 -4.46
N SER A 563 4.72 -13.32 -4.79
CA SER A 563 3.80 -12.70 -3.83
C SER A 563 2.35 -12.72 -4.31
N GLY A 564 1.42 -13.22 -3.48
CA GLY A 564 -0.01 -13.32 -3.81
C GLY A 564 -0.77 -14.25 -2.86
N PRO A 565 -2.06 -14.55 -3.13
CA PRO A 565 -2.83 -14.18 -4.34
C PRO A 565 -3.44 -12.76 -4.35
N LYS A 566 -3.34 -11.96 -3.28
CA LYS A 566 -4.06 -10.67 -3.17
C LYS A 566 -3.27 -9.45 -2.68
N ARG A 567 -2.09 -9.58 -2.06
CA ARG A 567 -1.31 -8.43 -1.56
C ARG A 567 0.19 -8.57 -1.90
N PRO A 568 0.96 -7.47 -2.02
CA PRO A 568 2.38 -7.55 -2.40
C PRO A 568 3.27 -8.18 -1.34
N HIS A 569 2.89 -8.06 -0.06
CA HIS A 569 3.59 -8.65 1.09
C HIS A 569 3.21 -10.10 1.40
N ASP A 570 2.27 -10.71 0.66
CA ASP A 570 1.93 -12.13 0.82
C ASP A 570 2.99 -13.02 0.14
N ARG A 571 4.21 -13.05 0.68
CA ARG A 571 5.32 -13.87 0.18
C ARG A 571 4.96 -15.37 0.22
N VAL A 572 5.34 -16.08 -0.84
CA VAL A 572 5.22 -17.53 -1.01
C VAL A 572 6.54 -18.06 -1.60
N PRO A 573 7.34 -18.83 -0.85
CA PRO A 573 8.50 -19.55 -1.39
C PRO A 573 8.07 -20.45 -2.56
N LEU A 574 8.91 -20.58 -3.60
CA LEU A 574 8.50 -21.29 -4.83
C LEU A 574 8.11 -22.76 -4.57
N LYS A 575 8.84 -23.43 -3.67
CA LYS A 575 8.59 -24.80 -3.17
C LYS A 575 7.26 -24.97 -2.40
N GLU A 576 6.69 -23.87 -1.88
CA GLU A 576 5.45 -23.86 -1.09
C GLU A 576 4.23 -23.44 -1.91
N MET A 577 4.42 -22.96 -3.14
CA MET A 577 3.38 -22.41 -4.03
C MET A 577 2.14 -23.30 -4.12
N LYS A 578 2.32 -24.60 -4.40
CA LYS A 578 1.20 -25.54 -4.53
C LYS A 578 0.43 -25.75 -3.22
N VAL A 579 1.13 -25.73 -2.10
CA VAL A 579 0.55 -25.90 -0.76
C VAL A 579 -0.23 -24.65 -0.33
N ASP A 580 0.35 -23.47 -0.54
CA ASP A 580 -0.28 -22.16 -0.27
C ASP A 580 -1.52 -21.95 -1.15
N TRP A 581 -1.45 -22.35 -2.43
CA TRP A 581 -2.58 -22.34 -3.36
C TRP A 581 -3.76 -23.17 -2.86
N HIS A 582 -3.53 -24.44 -2.49
CA HIS A 582 -4.59 -25.29 -1.95
C HIS A 582 -5.12 -24.74 -0.61
N ALA A 583 -4.25 -24.23 0.27
CA ALA A 583 -4.69 -23.60 1.53
C ALA A 583 -5.60 -22.37 1.31
N CYS A 584 -5.31 -21.53 0.31
CA CYS A 584 -6.13 -20.38 -0.06
C CYS A 584 -7.52 -20.75 -0.61
N LEU A 585 -7.65 -21.93 -1.22
CA LEU A 585 -8.95 -22.49 -1.65
C LEU A 585 -9.75 -23.06 -0.46
N ASP A 586 -9.09 -23.79 0.44
CA ASP A 586 -9.72 -24.81 1.28
C ASP A 586 -10.34 -24.32 2.61
N ASN A 587 -9.95 -23.13 3.05
CA ASN A 587 -10.52 -22.42 4.21
C ASN A 587 -10.47 -23.17 5.56
N ARG A 588 -9.37 -22.97 6.29
CA ARG A 588 -9.38 -22.87 7.76
C ARG A 588 -8.77 -21.53 8.17
N VAL A 589 -9.10 -21.06 9.37
CA VAL A 589 -8.56 -19.82 9.92
C VAL A 589 -7.04 -19.96 10.08
N GLY A 590 -6.29 -19.05 9.47
CA GLY A 590 -4.83 -18.97 9.49
C GLY A 590 -4.39 -17.56 9.12
N PHE A 591 -3.13 -17.22 9.42
CA PHE A 591 -2.65 -15.83 9.46
C PHE A 591 -2.63 -15.07 8.10
N LYS A 592 -2.83 -15.74 6.96
CA LYS A 592 -2.99 -15.06 5.65
C LYS A 592 -4.45 -14.70 5.40
N LEU A 593 -4.73 -13.42 5.16
CA LEU A 593 -6.09 -12.88 4.91
C LEU A 593 -6.71 -13.29 3.54
N CYS A 594 -6.06 -14.18 2.79
CA CYS A 594 -6.28 -14.43 1.36
C CYS A 594 -7.32 -15.51 1.05
N VAL A 595 -8.47 -15.50 1.74
CA VAL A 595 -9.50 -16.52 1.54
C VAL A 595 -10.17 -16.37 0.15
N LEU A 596 -10.18 -17.44 -0.64
CA LEU A 596 -10.88 -17.52 -1.92
C LEU A 596 -12.25 -18.22 -1.82
N ARG A 597 -12.50 -18.97 -0.74
CA ARG A 597 -13.79 -19.59 -0.35
C ARG A 597 -14.43 -20.46 -1.45
N VAL A 598 -13.69 -21.43 -1.98
CA VAL A 598 -14.22 -22.41 -2.94
C VAL A 598 -14.66 -23.68 -2.17
N PRO A 599 -15.94 -24.10 -2.23
CA PRO A 599 -16.40 -25.34 -1.60
C PRO A 599 -15.58 -26.56 -2.05
N LYS A 600 -15.31 -27.50 -1.15
CA LYS A 600 -14.46 -28.68 -1.41
C LYS A 600 -14.94 -29.50 -2.60
N GLU A 601 -16.24 -29.56 -2.79
CA GLU A 601 -16.94 -30.24 -3.88
C GLU A 601 -16.71 -29.55 -5.25
N ALA A 602 -16.34 -28.26 -5.23
CA ALA A 602 -16.09 -27.43 -6.41
C ALA A 602 -14.60 -27.21 -6.72
N GLN A 603 -13.68 -27.42 -5.77
CA GLN A 603 -12.24 -27.20 -5.98
C GLN A 603 -11.66 -28.01 -7.14
N ALA A 604 -12.14 -29.24 -7.33
CA ALA A 604 -11.75 -30.12 -8.43
C ALA A 604 -12.50 -29.86 -9.76
N LYS A 605 -13.24 -28.75 -9.87
CA LYS A 605 -14.02 -28.42 -11.07
C LYS A 605 -13.10 -28.13 -12.26
N VAL A 606 -13.39 -28.80 -13.37
CA VAL A 606 -12.80 -28.58 -14.69
C VAL A 606 -13.91 -28.18 -15.65
N VAL A 607 -13.65 -27.16 -16.46
CA VAL A 607 -14.56 -26.63 -17.49
C VAL A 607 -13.97 -26.90 -18.86
N ASP A 608 -14.68 -27.67 -19.68
CA ASP A 608 -14.39 -27.83 -21.10
C ASP A 608 -14.97 -26.65 -21.90
N PHE A 609 -14.16 -26.03 -22.75
CA PHE A 609 -14.57 -24.94 -23.63
C PHE A 609 -13.89 -25.05 -25.02
N SER A 610 -14.28 -24.20 -25.97
CA SER A 610 -13.76 -24.23 -27.35
C SER A 610 -13.11 -22.89 -27.70
N PHE A 611 -11.78 -22.84 -27.67
CA PHE A 611 -10.98 -21.67 -28.05
C PHE A 611 -10.74 -21.67 -29.57
N HIS A 612 -11.47 -20.81 -30.30
CA HIS A 612 -11.45 -20.71 -31.77
C HIS A 612 -11.59 -22.07 -32.51
N GLY A 613 -12.37 -23.00 -31.95
CA GLY A 613 -12.58 -24.35 -32.50
C GLY A 613 -11.63 -25.43 -31.97
N THR A 614 -10.63 -25.06 -31.16
CA THR A 614 -9.76 -26.00 -30.44
C THR A 614 -10.38 -26.36 -29.08
N PRO A 615 -10.55 -27.65 -28.73
CA PRO A 615 -11.02 -28.03 -27.41
C PRO A 615 -9.97 -27.68 -26.34
N ALA A 616 -10.41 -27.00 -25.29
CA ALA A 616 -9.59 -26.48 -24.22
C ALA A 616 -10.22 -26.75 -22.86
N LYS A 617 -9.41 -26.72 -21.79
CA LYS A 617 -9.85 -26.95 -20.41
C LYS A 617 -9.36 -25.83 -19.49
N LEU A 618 -10.18 -25.48 -18.51
CA LEU A 618 -9.84 -24.58 -17.40
C LEU A 618 -10.17 -25.24 -16.05
N LYS A 619 -9.24 -25.20 -15.10
CA LYS A 619 -9.42 -25.53 -13.68
C LYS A 619 -9.18 -24.30 -12.80
N HIS A 620 -9.51 -24.40 -11.52
CA HIS A 620 -9.06 -23.43 -10.51
C HIS A 620 -7.52 -23.38 -10.50
N GLY A 621 -6.95 -22.18 -10.59
CA GLY A 621 -5.50 -21.95 -10.58
C GLY A 621 -4.82 -21.97 -11.96
N ASP A 622 -5.54 -22.24 -13.04
CA ASP A 622 -4.98 -22.05 -14.39
C ASP A 622 -4.66 -20.57 -14.66
N VAL A 623 -3.51 -20.33 -15.28
CA VAL A 623 -3.02 -18.99 -15.62
C VAL A 623 -3.69 -18.52 -16.91
N VAL A 624 -4.38 -17.38 -16.87
CA VAL A 624 -5.05 -16.79 -18.05
C VAL A 624 -4.43 -15.48 -18.52
N ILE A 625 -3.63 -14.83 -17.67
CA ILE A 625 -2.81 -13.65 -18.02
C ILE A 625 -1.39 -13.91 -17.54
N ALA A 626 -0.41 -13.72 -18.43
CA ALA A 626 1.02 -13.79 -18.11
C ALA A 626 1.75 -12.58 -18.72
N ALA A 627 2.05 -11.58 -17.89
CA ALA A 627 2.47 -10.26 -18.34
C ALA A 627 3.87 -9.86 -17.85
N ILE A 628 4.82 -9.75 -18.77
CA ILE A 628 6.09 -9.06 -18.53
C ILE A 628 5.81 -7.57 -18.71
N THR A 629 5.71 -6.84 -17.61
CA THR A 629 5.23 -5.46 -17.51
C THR A 629 5.91 -4.75 -16.33
N SER A 630 5.57 -3.47 -16.11
CA SER A 630 6.11 -2.55 -15.11
C SER A 630 7.58 -2.15 -15.24
N CYS A 631 7.82 -0.86 -15.08
CA CYS A 631 9.13 -0.28 -14.84
C CYS A 631 9.96 -1.02 -13.77
N THR A 632 9.32 -1.55 -12.72
CA THR A 632 9.94 -2.33 -11.62
C THR A 632 10.94 -3.37 -12.11
N ASN A 633 10.60 -4.06 -13.21
CA ASN A 633 11.39 -5.14 -13.78
C ASN A 633 11.89 -4.85 -15.20
N THR A 634 11.17 -4.05 -16.02
CA THR A 634 11.61 -3.78 -17.41
C THR A 634 12.81 -2.82 -17.50
N SER A 635 13.15 -2.13 -16.41
CA SER A 635 14.39 -1.35 -16.29
C SER A 635 15.63 -2.20 -16.02
N ASN A 636 15.46 -3.49 -15.75
CA ASN A 636 16.53 -4.39 -15.33
C ASN A 636 16.89 -5.38 -16.45
N PRO A 637 18.01 -5.15 -17.18
CA PRO A 637 18.41 -6.00 -18.30
C PRO A 637 18.66 -7.45 -17.88
N SER A 638 19.12 -7.69 -16.65
CA SER A 638 19.47 -9.01 -16.13
C SER A 638 18.25 -9.94 -16.11
N VAL A 639 17.14 -9.50 -15.50
CA VAL A 639 15.90 -10.31 -15.47
C VAL A 639 15.19 -10.35 -16.83
N MET A 640 15.29 -9.30 -17.64
CA MET A 640 14.69 -9.27 -18.98
C MET A 640 15.40 -10.18 -19.98
N LEU A 641 16.73 -10.22 -19.97
CA LEU A 641 17.53 -11.17 -20.76
C LEU A 641 17.44 -12.58 -20.16
N GLY A 642 17.35 -12.71 -18.84
CA GLY A 642 17.04 -13.98 -18.16
C GLY A 642 15.71 -14.58 -18.62
N ALA A 643 14.64 -13.80 -18.72
CA ALA A 643 13.35 -14.24 -19.27
C ALA A 643 13.47 -14.66 -20.74
N ALA A 644 14.26 -13.94 -21.53
CA ALA A 644 14.51 -14.26 -22.92
C ALA A 644 15.39 -15.52 -23.10
N LEU A 645 16.26 -15.83 -22.13
CA LEU A 645 17.01 -17.09 -22.04
C LEU A 645 16.11 -18.27 -21.63
N VAL A 646 15.21 -18.10 -20.66
CA VAL A 646 14.20 -19.12 -20.32
C VAL A 646 13.35 -19.44 -21.54
N ALA A 647 12.88 -18.40 -22.25
CA ALA A 647 12.14 -18.57 -23.50
C ALA A 647 12.97 -19.31 -24.57
N LYS A 648 14.25 -18.97 -24.74
CA LYS A 648 15.16 -19.70 -25.64
C LYS A 648 15.27 -21.18 -25.27
N LYS A 649 15.62 -21.52 -24.02
CA LYS A 649 15.81 -22.91 -23.58
C LYS A 649 14.51 -23.72 -23.71
N ALA A 650 13.37 -23.12 -23.35
CA ALA A 650 12.05 -23.73 -23.52
C ALA A 650 11.71 -24.03 -25.01
N CYS A 651 11.90 -23.06 -25.92
CA CYS A 651 11.72 -23.25 -27.36
C CYS A 651 12.69 -24.28 -27.94
N GLU A 652 13.94 -24.32 -27.46
CA GLU A 652 14.95 -25.28 -27.92
C GLU A 652 14.65 -26.71 -27.44
N LEU A 653 13.95 -26.89 -26.32
CA LEU A 653 13.37 -28.17 -25.89
C LEU A 653 12.00 -28.49 -26.51
N GLY A 654 11.31 -27.48 -27.05
CA GLY A 654 10.03 -27.63 -27.76
C GLY A 654 8.78 -27.47 -26.89
N LEU A 655 8.86 -26.68 -25.81
CA LEU A 655 7.69 -26.29 -25.02
C LEU A 655 6.98 -25.07 -25.65
N GLU A 656 5.65 -25.05 -25.57
CA GLU A 656 4.79 -23.96 -26.07
C GLU A 656 3.83 -23.44 -24.99
N VAL A 657 3.41 -22.17 -25.08
CA VAL A 657 2.43 -21.56 -24.16
C VAL A 657 1.00 -21.77 -24.69
N LYS A 658 0.14 -22.42 -23.87
CA LYS A 658 -1.29 -22.68 -24.16
C LYS A 658 -1.96 -21.47 -24.86
N PRO A 659 -2.69 -21.65 -25.98
CA PRO A 659 -3.04 -20.54 -26.87
C PRO A 659 -4.04 -19.53 -26.27
N TRP A 660 -4.87 -19.95 -25.30
CA TRP A 660 -5.83 -19.09 -24.60
C TRP A 660 -5.23 -18.21 -23.49
N ILE A 661 -3.94 -18.37 -23.16
CA ILE A 661 -3.27 -17.50 -22.18
C ILE A 661 -2.92 -16.17 -22.86
N LYS A 662 -3.35 -15.05 -22.28
CA LYS A 662 -2.99 -13.71 -22.75
C LYS A 662 -1.56 -13.37 -22.30
N THR A 663 -0.58 -13.75 -23.11
CA THR A 663 0.83 -13.36 -22.96
C THR A 663 1.10 -11.98 -23.56
N SER A 664 1.87 -11.15 -22.84
CA SER A 664 2.21 -9.80 -23.27
C SER A 664 3.56 -9.33 -22.73
N LEU A 665 4.35 -8.64 -23.56
CA LEU A 665 5.56 -7.91 -23.16
C LEU A 665 5.32 -6.40 -23.32
N ALA A 666 5.44 -5.62 -22.25
CA ALA A 666 5.24 -4.16 -22.24
C ALA A 666 6.46 -3.45 -21.63
N PRO A 667 7.49 -3.13 -22.44
CA PRO A 667 8.74 -2.55 -21.94
C PRO A 667 8.59 -1.09 -21.52
N GLY A 668 9.26 -0.70 -20.43
CA GLY A 668 9.30 0.69 -19.98
C GLY A 668 10.25 1.63 -20.73
N SER A 669 11.03 1.16 -21.72
CA SER A 669 11.66 2.05 -22.70
C SER A 669 11.96 1.34 -24.03
N GLY A 670 12.16 2.11 -25.10
CA GLY A 670 12.59 1.61 -26.40
C GLY A 670 13.98 0.94 -26.41
N VAL A 671 14.78 1.11 -25.35
CA VAL A 671 16.10 0.46 -25.22
C VAL A 671 15.96 -1.05 -25.03
N VAL A 672 14.91 -1.50 -24.33
CA VAL A 672 14.64 -2.92 -24.08
C VAL A 672 14.47 -3.70 -25.39
N LYS A 673 13.70 -3.15 -26.34
CA LYS A 673 13.57 -3.73 -27.67
C LYS A 673 14.93 -3.86 -28.36
N LYS A 674 15.76 -2.82 -28.30
CA LYS A 674 17.08 -2.81 -28.97
C LYS A 674 18.02 -3.89 -28.44
N TYR A 675 18.09 -4.14 -27.12
CA TYR A 675 18.96 -5.21 -26.61
C TYR A 675 18.36 -6.62 -26.80
N LEU A 676 17.03 -6.79 -26.79
CA LEU A 676 16.38 -8.07 -27.11
C LEU A 676 16.50 -8.45 -28.60
N GLU A 677 16.50 -7.46 -29.50
CA GLU A 677 16.82 -7.64 -30.92
C GLU A 677 18.32 -7.89 -31.15
N LYS A 678 19.20 -7.12 -30.48
CA LYS A 678 20.67 -7.25 -30.61
C LYS A 678 21.21 -8.60 -30.13
N SER A 679 20.66 -9.13 -29.03
CA SER A 679 20.97 -10.47 -28.52
C SER A 679 20.35 -11.59 -29.36
N GLY A 680 19.44 -11.26 -30.29
CA GLY A 680 18.69 -12.24 -31.09
C GLY A 680 17.67 -13.05 -30.30
N LEU A 681 17.36 -12.67 -29.05
CA LEU A 681 16.48 -13.43 -28.16
C LEU A 681 14.99 -13.07 -28.31
N GLN A 682 14.65 -11.87 -28.82
CA GLN A 682 13.25 -11.41 -29.02
C GLN A 682 12.38 -12.42 -29.77
N LYS A 683 12.94 -13.14 -30.74
CA LYS A 683 12.23 -14.16 -31.53
C LYS A 683 11.65 -15.31 -30.69
N TYR A 684 12.32 -15.69 -29.59
CA TYR A 684 11.85 -16.77 -28.71
C TYR A 684 10.72 -16.28 -27.79
N LEU A 685 10.80 -15.03 -27.31
CA LEU A 685 9.69 -14.37 -26.61
C LEU A 685 8.45 -14.26 -27.50
N ASN A 686 8.61 -13.81 -28.75
CA ASN A 686 7.52 -13.77 -29.73
C ASN A 686 6.90 -15.17 -29.96
N HIS A 687 7.71 -16.22 -30.08
CA HIS A 687 7.22 -17.59 -30.28
C HIS A 687 6.33 -18.08 -29.12
N LEU A 688 6.70 -17.77 -27.87
CA LEU A 688 5.88 -18.04 -26.68
C LEU A 688 4.72 -17.02 -26.49
N GLY A 689 4.48 -16.16 -27.48
CA GLY A 689 3.39 -15.17 -27.50
C GLY A 689 3.73 -13.83 -26.81
N PHE A 690 4.86 -13.69 -26.13
CA PHE A 690 5.37 -12.46 -25.50
C PHE A 690 5.89 -11.43 -26.53
N HIS A 691 5.04 -11.12 -27.50
CA HIS A 691 5.20 -9.98 -28.40
C HIS A 691 5.15 -8.68 -27.61
N ILE A 692 5.87 -7.68 -28.09
CA ILE A 692 5.75 -6.31 -27.56
C ILE A 692 4.32 -5.83 -27.84
N VAL A 693 3.61 -5.32 -26.82
CA VAL A 693 2.23 -4.82 -26.95
C VAL A 693 2.13 -3.28 -26.84
N GLY A 694 3.17 -2.62 -26.33
CA GLY A 694 3.21 -1.17 -26.15
C GLY A 694 4.33 -0.76 -25.19
N TYR A 695 4.61 0.54 -25.11
CA TYR A 695 5.59 1.12 -24.18
C TYR A 695 4.86 1.96 -23.13
N GLY A 696 4.37 1.31 -22.08
CA GLY A 696 3.55 1.95 -21.04
C GLY A 696 3.03 0.97 -19.98
N CYS A 697 2.35 1.48 -18.97
CA CYS A 697 2.05 0.76 -17.72
C CYS A 697 1.14 -0.47 -17.88
N THR A 698 0.30 -0.51 -18.92
CA THR A 698 -0.44 -1.71 -19.38
C THR A 698 -1.01 -2.56 -18.22
N THR A 699 -0.73 -3.86 -18.18
CA THR A 699 -1.28 -4.79 -17.17
C THR A 699 -0.93 -4.41 -15.72
N CYS A 700 0.19 -3.70 -15.48
CA CYS A 700 0.56 -3.26 -14.13
C CYS A 700 -0.41 -2.21 -13.54
N ILE A 701 -1.07 -1.41 -14.39
CA ILE A 701 -2.05 -0.40 -13.95
C ILE A 701 -3.51 -0.90 -14.05
N GLY A 702 -3.72 -2.15 -14.48
CA GLY A 702 -5.04 -2.71 -14.79
C GLY A 702 -5.49 -2.49 -16.24
N ASN A 703 -4.65 -1.90 -17.09
CA ASN A 703 -4.91 -1.74 -18.53
C ASN A 703 -4.60 -3.03 -19.31
N SER A 704 -4.99 -4.20 -18.79
CA SER A 704 -4.74 -5.52 -19.38
C SER A 704 -5.51 -5.79 -20.68
N GLY A 705 -6.48 -4.93 -21.02
CA GLY A 705 -7.54 -5.21 -21.99
C GLY A 705 -8.41 -6.41 -21.59
N ASP A 706 -9.45 -6.69 -22.39
CA ASP A 706 -10.34 -7.82 -22.16
C ASP A 706 -9.67 -9.18 -22.46
N LEU A 707 -10.17 -10.25 -21.85
CA LEU A 707 -9.89 -11.63 -22.28
C LEU A 707 -10.79 -12.01 -23.47
N ASP A 708 -10.40 -13.05 -24.22
CA ASP A 708 -11.25 -13.63 -25.27
C ASP A 708 -12.61 -14.07 -24.71
N GLU A 709 -13.69 -13.87 -25.48
CA GLU A 709 -15.07 -14.11 -25.05
C GLU A 709 -15.32 -15.56 -24.59
N SER A 710 -14.65 -16.55 -25.22
CA SER A 710 -14.76 -17.95 -24.81
C SER A 710 -14.11 -18.22 -23.45
N VAL A 711 -12.97 -17.58 -23.16
CA VAL A 711 -12.27 -17.66 -21.87
C VAL A 711 -13.04 -16.89 -20.80
N ALA A 712 -13.52 -15.68 -21.12
CA ALA A 712 -14.29 -14.84 -20.20
C ALA A 712 -15.60 -15.51 -19.77
N SER A 713 -16.32 -16.14 -20.71
CA SER A 713 -17.53 -16.91 -20.43
C SER A 713 -17.21 -18.17 -19.61
N ALA A 714 -16.19 -18.94 -20.02
CA ALA A 714 -15.76 -20.14 -19.30
C ALA A 714 -15.37 -19.86 -17.83
N ILE A 715 -14.77 -18.70 -17.53
CA ILE A 715 -14.49 -18.26 -16.15
C ILE A 715 -15.79 -17.86 -15.42
N SER A 716 -16.56 -16.93 -16.00
CA SER A 716 -17.64 -16.22 -15.31
C SER A 716 -18.92 -17.05 -15.13
N GLU A 717 -19.28 -17.89 -16.09
CA GLU A 717 -20.44 -18.79 -15.99
C GLU A 717 -20.22 -19.93 -14.99
N ASN A 718 -18.97 -20.18 -14.60
CA ASN A 718 -18.56 -21.34 -13.81
C ASN A 718 -17.95 -21.02 -12.44
N ASP A 719 -17.74 -19.74 -12.11
CA ASP A 719 -16.97 -19.24 -10.97
C ASP A 719 -15.57 -19.86 -10.81
N ILE A 720 -14.85 -19.99 -11.93
CA ILE A 720 -13.46 -20.48 -11.89
C ILE A 720 -12.55 -19.40 -11.29
N VAL A 721 -11.74 -19.78 -10.32
CA VAL A 721 -10.70 -18.92 -9.75
C VAL A 721 -9.48 -18.96 -10.68
N ALA A 722 -9.53 -18.13 -11.73
CA ALA A 722 -8.45 -17.96 -12.69
C ALA A 722 -7.31 -17.10 -12.12
N ALA A 723 -6.07 -17.45 -12.51
CA ALA A 723 -4.86 -16.79 -12.03
C ALA A 723 -4.26 -15.82 -13.08
N ALA A 724 -3.64 -14.74 -12.60
CA ALA A 724 -2.70 -13.93 -13.36
C ALA A 724 -1.30 -13.99 -12.73
N VAL A 725 -0.26 -13.96 -13.57
CA VAL A 725 1.14 -13.82 -13.12
C VAL A 725 1.76 -12.63 -13.86
N LEU A 726 2.37 -11.70 -13.13
CA LEU A 726 2.91 -10.47 -13.70
C LEU A 726 4.19 -10.00 -12.99
N SER A 727 5.08 -9.34 -13.75
CA SER A 727 6.29 -8.68 -13.20
C SER A 727 6.03 -7.26 -12.68
N GLY A 728 4.81 -7.02 -12.20
CA GLY A 728 4.42 -5.76 -11.54
C GLY A 728 4.79 -5.73 -10.06
N ASN A 729 4.28 -4.71 -9.37
CA ASN A 729 4.44 -4.51 -7.92
C ASN A 729 3.12 -4.57 -7.13
N ARG A 730 1.95 -4.64 -7.81
CA ARG A 730 0.63 -4.67 -7.18
C ARG A 730 -0.30 -5.74 -7.78
N ASN A 731 -0.96 -6.50 -6.90
CA ASN A 731 -1.74 -7.71 -7.20
C ASN A 731 -3.12 -7.75 -6.51
N PHE A 732 -3.62 -6.59 -6.05
CA PHE A 732 -4.92 -6.48 -5.37
C PHE A 732 -6.09 -7.06 -6.19
N GLU A 733 -7.10 -7.62 -5.52
CA GLU A 733 -8.23 -8.29 -6.20
C GLU A 733 -8.98 -7.32 -7.13
N GLY A 734 -9.10 -7.68 -8.41
CA GLY A 734 -9.71 -6.83 -9.45
C GLY A 734 -8.82 -5.69 -9.96
N ARG A 735 -7.58 -5.53 -9.46
CA ARG A 735 -6.65 -4.50 -9.93
C ARG A 735 -5.96 -4.84 -11.25
N VAL A 736 -5.63 -6.12 -11.46
CA VAL A 736 -4.92 -6.60 -12.66
C VAL A 736 -5.90 -6.81 -13.83
N HIS A 737 -6.98 -7.56 -13.60
CA HIS A 737 -8.09 -7.75 -14.52
C HIS A 737 -9.36 -8.15 -13.72
N PRO A 738 -10.59 -7.79 -14.12
CA PRO A 738 -11.79 -8.10 -13.34
C PRO A 738 -12.08 -9.60 -13.15
N LEU A 739 -11.60 -10.46 -14.06
CA LEU A 739 -11.83 -11.91 -13.99
C LEU A 739 -10.71 -12.71 -13.29
N THR A 740 -9.61 -12.06 -12.84
CA THR A 740 -8.51 -12.77 -12.17
C THR A 740 -8.59 -12.57 -10.65
N ARG A 741 -9.19 -13.57 -9.99
CA ARG A 741 -9.42 -13.60 -8.53
C ARG A 741 -8.16 -13.89 -7.72
N ALA A 742 -7.13 -14.46 -8.36
CA ALA A 742 -5.80 -14.66 -7.79
C ALA A 742 -4.75 -14.03 -8.71
N ASN A 743 -3.83 -13.24 -8.15
CA ASN A 743 -2.83 -12.50 -8.90
C ASN A 743 -1.47 -12.62 -8.19
N TYR A 744 -0.43 -13.02 -8.92
CA TYR A 744 0.90 -13.28 -8.38
C TYR A 744 1.97 -12.39 -9.00
N LEU A 745 2.74 -11.73 -8.13
CA LEU A 745 3.93 -10.97 -8.51
C LEU A 745 5.10 -11.94 -8.62
N ALA A 746 5.79 -11.92 -9.76
CA ALA A 746 6.91 -12.80 -10.04
C ALA A 746 7.94 -12.13 -10.96
N SER A 747 9.21 -12.53 -10.89
CA SER A 747 10.23 -12.02 -11.80
C SER A 747 9.91 -12.37 -13.27
N PRO A 748 10.33 -11.58 -14.27
CA PRO A 748 10.10 -11.87 -15.69
C PRO A 748 10.39 -13.33 -16.14
N PRO A 749 11.48 -14.01 -15.71
CA PRO A 749 11.68 -15.43 -16.06
C PRO A 749 10.68 -16.37 -15.39
N LEU A 750 10.20 -16.09 -14.17
CA LEU A 750 9.09 -16.82 -13.56
C LEU A 750 7.76 -16.60 -14.30
N VAL A 751 7.49 -15.38 -14.80
CA VAL A 751 6.30 -15.12 -15.64
C VAL A 751 6.30 -16.02 -16.89
N VAL A 752 7.47 -16.26 -17.51
CA VAL A 752 7.60 -17.21 -18.63
C VAL A 752 7.38 -18.65 -18.15
N ALA A 753 7.97 -19.06 -17.03
CA ALA A 753 7.80 -20.42 -16.49
C ALA A 753 6.33 -20.75 -16.14
N TYR A 754 5.61 -19.85 -15.47
CA TYR A 754 4.18 -20.00 -15.18
C TYR A 754 3.30 -19.93 -16.44
N ALA A 755 3.71 -19.22 -17.50
CA ALA A 755 3.00 -19.25 -18.78
C ALA A 755 3.15 -20.61 -19.50
N LEU A 756 4.33 -21.24 -19.40
CA LEU A 756 4.60 -22.56 -19.97
C LEU A 756 3.81 -23.66 -19.24
N ALA A 757 3.86 -23.71 -17.90
CA ALA A 757 3.02 -24.61 -17.11
C ALA A 757 1.52 -24.28 -17.28
N GLY A 758 1.20 -22.99 -17.39
CA GLY A 758 -0.15 -22.46 -17.54
C GLY A 758 -1.05 -22.71 -16.33
N THR A 759 -0.47 -22.87 -15.13
CA THR A 759 -1.14 -23.13 -13.84
C THR A 759 -0.24 -22.61 -12.71
N VAL A 760 -0.81 -22.10 -11.61
CA VAL A 760 -0.09 -21.84 -10.35
C VAL A 760 -0.13 -23.04 -9.38
N ASP A 761 -1.06 -23.97 -9.62
CA ASP A 761 -1.10 -25.30 -9.03
C ASP A 761 -0.05 -26.18 -9.73
N ILE A 762 1.21 -26.03 -9.30
CA ILE A 762 2.41 -26.77 -9.71
C ILE A 762 3.52 -26.61 -8.66
N ASP A 763 4.30 -27.67 -8.42
CA ASP A 763 5.61 -27.63 -7.75
C ASP A 763 6.75 -27.79 -8.77
N PHE A 764 7.55 -26.74 -8.95
CA PHE A 764 8.64 -26.73 -9.92
C PHE A 764 9.86 -27.60 -9.56
N GLU A 765 9.97 -28.10 -8.32
CA GLU A 765 11.03 -29.02 -7.91
C GLU A 765 10.70 -30.47 -8.26
N THR A 766 9.43 -30.88 -8.14
CA THR A 766 9.00 -32.28 -8.33
C THR A 766 8.18 -32.55 -9.58
N GLU A 767 7.54 -31.54 -10.20
CA GLU A 767 6.70 -31.70 -11.39
C GLU A 767 7.35 -31.09 -12.64
N PRO A 768 7.20 -31.73 -13.83
CA PRO A 768 7.65 -31.15 -15.08
C PRO A 768 6.73 -30.03 -15.56
N ILE A 769 7.32 -29.03 -16.21
CA ILE A 769 6.61 -27.90 -16.84
C ILE A 769 5.85 -28.38 -18.09
N GLY A 770 6.37 -29.40 -18.77
CA GLY A 770 5.75 -30.05 -19.91
C GLY A 770 6.64 -31.14 -20.49
N VAL A 771 6.15 -31.78 -21.56
CA VAL A 771 6.90 -32.80 -22.30
C VAL A 771 7.61 -32.15 -23.49
N GLY A 772 8.92 -32.33 -23.59
CA GLY A 772 9.75 -31.83 -24.68
C GLY A 772 9.54 -32.60 -25.99
N LYS A 773 10.07 -32.05 -27.09
CA LYS A 773 9.94 -32.59 -28.45
C LYS A 773 10.55 -33.99 -28.67
N ASP A 774 11.36 -34.47 -27.74
CA ASP A 774 11.95 -35.80 -27.73
C ASP A 774 11.20 -36.80 -26.81
N GLY A 775 10.05 -36.40 -26.27
CA GLY A 775 9.17 -37.21 -25.43
C GLY A 775 9.61 -37.31 -23.97
N LYS A 776 10.56 -36.47 -23.51
CA LYS A 776 10.99 -36.42 -22.11
C LYS A 776 10.28 -35.32 -21.32
N ASP A 777 10.12 -35.57 -20.02
CA ASP A 777 9.71 -34.57 -19.04
C ASP A 777 10.78 -33.46 -18.91
N VAL A 778 10.36 -32.20 -19.02
CA VAL A 778 11.22 -31.01 -18.87
C VAL A 778 10.91 -30.30 -17.56
N PHE A 779 11.92 -30.15 -16.70
CA PHE A 779 11.80 -29.53 -15.39
C PHE A 779 12.27 -28.06 -15.42
N PHE A 780 11.88 -27.30 -14.38
CA PHE A 780 12.25 -25.89 -14.22
C PHE A 780 13.76 -25.64 -14.32
N ARG A 781 14.57 -26.48 -13.67
CA ARG A 781 16.04 -26.43 -13.70
C ARG A 781 16.64 -26.58 -15.11
N ASP A 782 15.93 -27.22 -16.03
CA ASP A 782 16.45 -27.52 -17.38
C ASP A 782 16.32 -26.29 -18.32
N ILE A 783 15.42 -25.35 -17.99
CA ILE A 783 15.20 -24.10 -18.73
C ILE A 783 15.73 -22.85 -18.03
N TRP A 784 16.19 -22.95 -16.78
CA TRP A 784 16.70 -21.80 -16.03
C TRP A 784 18.12 -21.37 -16.51
N PRO A 785 18.42 -20.07 -16.60
CA PRO A 785 19.77 -19.56 -16.86
C PRO A 785 20.64 -19.50 -15.60
N SER A 786 21.96 -19.49 -15.77
CA SER A 786 22.88 -19.12 -14.68
C SER A 786 23.09 -17.60 -14.63
N ASN A 787 23.57 -17.09 -13.49
CA ASN A 787 23.92 -15.66 -13.36
C ASN A 787 25.06 -15.27 -14.33
N GLU A 788 25.98 -16.19 -14.62
CA GLU A 788 27.06 -16.01 -15.60
C GLU A 788 26.51 -15.91 -17.03
N GLU A 789 25.60 -16.81 -17.44
CA GLU A 789 24.91 -16.74 -18.74
C GLU A 789 24.18 -15.40 -18.95
N ILE A 790 23.62 -14.83 -17.89
CA ILE A 790 22.95 -13.53 -17.92
C ILE A 790 23.98 -12.40 -18.06
N ALA A 791 25.04 -12.39 -17.22
CA ALA A 791 26.04 -11.32 -17.18
C ALA A 791 26.75 -11.14 -18.53
N ASP A 792 27.20 -12.23 -19.16
CA ASP A 792 27.85 -12.20 -20.48
C ASP A 792 26.95 -11.59 -21.57
N ILE A 793 25.65 -11.89 -21.54
CA ILE A 793 24.70 -11.37 -22.52
C ILE A 793 24.33 -9.91 -22.22
N VAL A 794 24.21 -9.50 -20.95
CA VAL A 794 24.05 -8.09 -20.56
C VAL A 794 25.24 -7.27 -21.08
N GLN A 795 26.47 -7.70 -20.78
CA GLN A 795 27.69 -6.97 -21.16
C GLN A 795 27.88 -6.86 -22.69
N SER A 796 27.48 -7.89 -23.44
CA SER A 796 27.60 -7.90 -24.91
C SER A 796 26.43 -7.25 -25.67
N SER A 797 25.27 -7.08 -25.02
CA SER A 797 24.04 -6.61 -25.69
C SER A 797 23.58 -5.20 -25.28
N VAL A 798 23.93 -4.71 -24.09
CA VAL A 798 23.49 -3.39 -23.59
C VAL A 798 24.57 -2.34 -23.88
N LEU A 799 24.35 -1.49 -24.89
CA LEU A 799 25.37 -0.56 -25.41
C LEU A 799 24.93 0.92 -25.30
N PRO A 800 25.83 1.88 -24.97
CA PRO A 800 25.47 3.28 -24.73
C PRO A 800 24.75 3.99 -25.89
N ASP A 801 25.10 3.65 -27.13
CA ASP A 801 24.47 4.26 -28.31
C ASP A 801 23.01 3.85 -28.48
N MET A 802 22.56 2.75 -27.87
CA MET A 802 21.14 2.38 -27.83
C MET A 802 20.33 3.39 -27.04
N PHE A 803 20.83 3.85 -25.89
CA PHE A 803 20.21 4.87 -25.06
C PHE A 803 20.19 6.21 -25.80
N ARG A 804 21.35 6.69 -26.29
CA ARG A 804 21.47 7.95 -27.05
C ARG A 804 20.45 8.02 -28.19
N GLN A 805 20.43 7.02 -29.07
CA GLN A 805 19.49 6.96 -30.21
C GLN A 805 18.02 6.85 -29.80
N THR A 806 17.71 6.32 -28.61
CA THR A 806 16.31 6.23 -28.13
C THR A 806 15.86 7.60 -27.63
N TYR A 807 16.66 8.26 -26.80
CA TYR A 807 16.29 9.55 -26.21
C TYR A 807 16.43 10.73 -27.19
N GLU A 808 17.30 10.64 -28.19
CA GLU A 808 17.29 11.54 -29.35
C GLU A 808 16.06 11.37 -30.26
N ALA A 809 15.34 10.25 -30.18
CA ALA A 809 14.08 10.08 -30.92
C ALA A 809 12.89 10.60 -30.10
N ILE A 810 12.90 10.38 -28.78
CA ILE A 810 11.84 10.83 -27.86
C ILE A 810 11.67 12.36 -27.90
N THR A 811 12.77 13.13 -27.93
CA THR A 811 12.71 14.61 -28.03
C THR A 811 12.15 15.13 -29.35
N LYS A 812 12.05 14.30 -30.40
CA LYS A 812 11.46 14.65 -31.70
C LYS A 812 9.96 14.31 -31.77
N GLY A 813 9.48 13.48 -30.84
CA GLY A 813 8.09 13.01 -30.76
C GLY A 813 7.64 12.13 -31.92
N ASN A 814 6.50 11.45 -31.75
CA ASN A 814 5.91 10.64 -32.82
C ASN A 814 5.10 11.51 -33.82
N PRO A 815 4.87 11.05 -35.06
CA PRO A 815 4.18 11.86 -36.07
C PRO A 815 2.76 12.28 -35.68
N MET A 816 2.01 11.42 -34.99
CA MET A 816 0.62 11.68 -34.58
C MET A 816 0.55 12.76 -33.50
N TRP A 817 1.46 12.71 -32.51
CA TRP A 817 1.64 13.75 -31.49
C TRP A 817 1.99 15.09 -32.14
N ASN A 818 2.95 15.09 -33.07
CA ASN A 818 3.39 16.30 -33.75
C ASN A 818 2.26 16.95 -34.58
N GLN A 819 1.37 16.14 -35.18
CA GLN A 819 0.19 16.58 -35.93
C GLN A 819 -0.95 17.15 -35.07
N LEU A 820 -0.97 16.97 -33.74
CA LEU A 820 -2.00 17.54 -32.88
C LEU A 820 -1.96 19.08 -32.90
N THR A 821 -3.02 19.71 -33.43
CA THR A 821 -3.23 21.15 -33.37
C THR A 821 -3.71 21.56 -31.98
N VAL A 822 -3.09 22.58 -31.39
CA VAL A 822 -3.44 23.11 -30.06
C VAL A 822 -3.60 24.64 -30.09
N PRO A 823 -4.42 25.24 -29.20
CA PRO A 823 -4.49 26.69 -29.07
C PRO A 823 -3.15 27.31 -28.65
N SER A 824 -2.94 28.57 -29.01
CA SER A 824 -1.77 29.37 -28.61
C SER A 824 -2.03 30.34 -27.44
N GLY A 825 -3.22 30.25 -26.81
CA GLY A 825 -3.58 31.09 -25.66
C GLY A 825 -2.98 30.59 -24.35
N THR A 826 -2.66 31.53 -23.44
CA THR A 826 -2.16 31.23 -22.08
C THR A 826 -3.26 30.82 -21.10
N LEU A 827 -4.50 31.22 -21.36
CA LEU A 827 -5.72 30.67 -20.76
C LEU A 827 -6.24 29.52 -21.63
N TYR A 828 -6.88 28.52 -21.01
CA TYR A 828 -7.48 27.41 -21.73
C TYR A 828 -8.87 27.78 -22.27
N SER A 829 -9.26 27.17 -23.39
CA SER A 829 -10.58 27.37 -23.99
C SER A 829 -11.46 26.16 -23.70
N TRP A 830 -12.13 26.18 -22.54
CA TRP A 830 -13.01 25.09 -22.08
C TRP A 830 -14.14 24.80 -23.08
N ASP A 831 -14.30 23.53 -23.46
CA ASP A 831 -15.41 23.06 -24.30
C ASP A 831 -16.52 22.47 -23.41
N PRO A 832 -17.73 23.07 -23.33
CA PRO A 832 -18.82 22.56 -22.50
C PRO A 832 -19.39 21.20 -22.98
N THR A 833 -19.07 20.78 -24.20
CA THR A 833 -19.44 19.48 -24.75
C THR A 833 -18.43 18.39 -24.44
N SER A 834 -17.24 18.74 -23.93
CA SER A 834 -16.21 17.77 -23.54
C SER A 834 -16.71 16.77 -22.50
N THR A 835 -16.19 15.55 -22.60
CA THR A 835 -16.34 14.49 -21.59
C THR A 835 -14.99 14.09 -20.98
N TYR A 836 -13.90 14.82 -21.28
CA TYR A 836 -12.55 14.54 -20.78
C TYR A 836 -11.93 15.70 -20.00
N ILE A 837 -12.22 16.96 -20.36
CA ILE A 837 -11.64 18.18 -19.78
C ILE A 837 -12.78 19.14 -19.41
N HIS A 838 -12.87 19.60 -18.17
CA HIS A 838 -13.93 20.48 -17.66
C HIS A 838 -13.36 21.46 -16.62
N ASP A 839 -13.96 22.65 -16.44
CA ASP A 839 -13.52 23.64 -15.43
C ASP A 839 -14.07 23.23 -14.05
N PRO A 840 -13.26 22.67 -13.13
CA PRO A 840 -13.73 22.23 -11.83
C PRO A 840 -14.25 23.39 -10.97
N PRO A 841 -15.28 23.15 -10.13
CA PRO A 841 -15.94 24.19 -9.35
C PRO A 841 -15.11 24.77 -8.19
N TYR A 842 -13.85 24.33 -8.00
CA TYR A 842 -13.02 24.62 -6.81
C TYR A 842 -12.88 26.12 -6.49
N PHE A 843 -12.82 26.97 -7.52
CA PHE A 843 -12.59 28.41 -7.37
C PHE A 843 -13.82 29.27 -7.67
N LYS A 844 -14.99 28.65 -7.89
CA LYS A 844 -16.19 29.31 -8.44
C LYS A 844 -16.63 30.53 -7.63
N ASP A 845 -16.67 30.39 -6.31
CA ASP A 845 -17.14 31.39 -5.36
C ASP A 845 -15.99 31.98 -4.51
N MET A 846 -14.75 31.93 -5.04
CA MET A 846 -13.53 32.27 -4.30
C MET A 846 -13.35 33.79 -4.08
N THR A 847 -13.14 34.19 -2.83
CA THR A 847 -12.81 35.55 -2.42
C THR A 847 -11.33 35.75 -2.06
N MET A 848 -10.85 37.00 -2.14
CA MET A 848 -9.50 37.39 -1.65
C MET A 848 -9.33 37.20 -0.14
N SER A 849 -10.40 37.38 0.65
CA SER A 849 -10.41 36.95 2.06
C SER A 849 -10.51 35.42 2.14
N PRO A 850 -9.78 34.75 3.05
CA PRO A 850 -9.99 33.34 3.36
C PRO A 850 -11.36 33.11 4.03
N PRO A 851 -11.95 31.91 3.93
CA PRO A 851 -13.20 31.56 4.62
C PRO A 851 -13.02 31.40 6.13
N GLY A 852 -11.82 31.05 6.60
CA GLY A 852 -11.50 30.80 8.00
C GLY A 852 -11.74 29.36 8.44
N ALA A 853 -11.18 29.02 9.60
CA ALA A 853 -11.44 27.76 10.28
C ALA A 853 -12.93 27.61 10.65
N HIS A 854 -13.49 26.42 10.40
CA HIS A 854 -14.90 26.13 10.64
C HIS A 854 -15.09 24.71 11.17
N GLY A 855 -15.94 24.55 12.18
CA GLY A 855 -16.38 23.24 12.68
C GLY A 855 -17.37 22.55 11.75
N VAL A 856 -17.80 21.35 12.15
CA VAL A 856 -18.85 20.56 11.48
C VAL A 856 -20.02 20.41 12.43
N LYS A 857 -21.26 20.55 11.95
CA LYS A 857 -22.45 20.51 12.82
C LYS A 857 -23.56 19.63 12.25
N ASP A 858 -24.15 18.80 13.13
CA ASP A 858 -25.32 17.95 12.83
C ASP A 858 -25.15 17.07 11.56
N ALA A 859 -23.91 16.70 11.21
CA ALA A 859 -23.57 16.04 9.95
C ALA A 859 -23.87 14.53 9.96
N PHE A 860 -24.33 13.99 8.84
CA PHE A 860 -24.63 12.57 8.69
C PHE A 860 -23.39 11.76 8.28
N CYS A 861 -23.30 10.51 8.72
CA CYS A 861 -22.31 9.58 8.17
C CYS A 861 -22.75 9.10 6.77
N LEU A 862 -21.95 9.40 5.75
CA LEU A 862 -22.18 8.96 4.37
C LEU A 862 -21.76 7.49 4.18
N LEU A 863 -20.70 7.07 4.86
CA LEU A 863 -20.03 5.77 4.71
C LEU A 863 -19.40 5.34 6.04
N ASN A 864 -19.62 4.08 6.43
CA ASN A 864 -18.99 3.47 7.60
C ASN A 864 -18.17 2.25 7.14
N PHE A 865 -16.85 2.27 7.35
CA PHE A 865 -15.91 1.29 6.80
C PHE A 865 -15.19 0.46 7.88
N GLY A 866 -14.59 -0.66 7.43
CA GLY A 866 -13.56 -1.38 8.19
C GLY A 866 -12.14 -0.86 7.91
N ASP A 867 -11.15 -1.71 8.14
CA ASP A 867 -9.73 -1.42 7.93
C ASP A 867 -9.28 -1.49 6.46
N SER A 868 -8.10 -0.94 6.17
CA SER A 868 -7.34 -1.06 4.91
C SER A 868 -8.09 -0.62 3.63
N ILE A 869 -8.93 0.42 3.73
CA ILE A 869 -9.64 1.01 2.58
C ILE A 869 -8.65 1.74 1.67
N THR A 870 -8.17 1.04 0.63
CA THR A 870 -7.22 1.60 -0.35
C THR A 870 -7.81 2.73 -1.20
N THR A 871 -6.95 3.59 -1.79
CA THR A 871 -7.38 4.63 -2.74
C THR A 871 -7.98 4.10 -4.03
N ASP A 872 -7.84 2.81 -4.34
CA ASP A 872 -8.58 2.13 -5.42
C ASP A 872 -10.08 1.93 -5.06
N HIS A 873 -10.43 1.84 -3.78
CA HIS A 873 -11.83 1.85 -3.34
C HIS A 873 -12.43 3.26 -3.36
N ILE A 874 -11.67 4.25 -2.87
CA ILE A 874 -12.09 5.66 -2.80
C ILE A 874 -12.21 6.29 -4.20
N SER A 875 -11.21 6.08 -5.05
CA SER A 875 -11.11 6.63 -6.40
C SER A 875 -10.61 5.55 -7.38
N PRO A 876 -11.49 4.63 -7.85
CA PRO A 876 -11.14 3.63 -8.85
C PRO A 876 -10.54 4.27 -10.13
N ALA A 877 -9.63 3.56 -10.79
CA ALA A 877 -8.98 4.03 -12.02
C ALA A 877 -9.26 3.17 -13.27
N GLY A 878 -9.84 1.97 -13.10
CA GLY A 878 -10.14 1.04 -14.19
C GLY A 878 -11.44 1.36 -14.94
N SER A 879 -11.98 0.35 -15.65
CA SER A 879 -13.15 0.47 -16.52
C SER A 879 -14.43 0.93 -15.78
N ILE A 880 -15.23 1.78 -16.45
CA ILE A 880 -16.49 2.31 -15.90
C ILE A 880 -17.59 1.25 -16.01
N HIS A 881 -18.19 0.85 -14.88
CA HIS A 881 -19.24 -0.17 -14.86
C HIS A 881 -20.55 0.35 -15.48
N LYS A 882 -21.20 -0.47 -16.33
CA LYS A 882 -22.37 -0.09 -17.16
C LYS A 882 -23.55 0.52 -16.38
N ASP A 883 -23.77 0.08 -15.14
CA ASP A 883 -24.91 0.50 -14.30
C ASP A 883 -24.57 1.67 -13.35
N SER A 884 -23.34 2.18 -13.41
CA SER A 884 -22.84 3.24 -12.52
C SER A 884 -23.43 4.63 -12.84
N PRO A 885 -23.44 5.58 -11.88
CA PRO A 885 -23.83 6.97 -12.14
C PRO A 885 -22.97 7.63 -13.24
N ALA A 886 -21.68 7.30 -13.31
CA ALA A 886 -20.77 7.79 -14.34
C ALA A 886 -21.13 7.25 -15.74
N ALA A 887 -21.50 5.97 -15.87
CA ALA A 887 -21.96 5.40 -17.14
C ALA A 887 -23.26 6.04 -17.63
N LYS A 888 -24.23 6.30 -16.74
CA LYS A 888 -25.48 7.01 -17.07
C LYS A 888 -25.16 8.39 -17.67
N TYR A 889 -24.40 9.20 -16.93
CA TYR A 889 -23.97 10.53 -17.37
C TYR A 889 -23.24 10.53 -18.73
N LEU A 890 -22.39 9.52 -19.00
CA LEU A 890 -21.72 9.38 -20.29
C LEU A 890 -22.69 9.00 -21.42
N MET A 891 -23.65 8.11 -21.17
CA MET A 891 -24.70 7.77 -22.14
C MET A 891 -25.66 8.93 -22.41
N ASP A 892 -26.02 9.72 -21.39
CA ASP A 892 -26.85 10.92 -21.50
C ASP A 892 -26.17 12.02 -22.35
N ARG A 893 -24.83 12.07 -22.35
CA ARG A 893 -24.02 12.90 -23.26
C ARG A 893 -23.67 12.21 -24.60
N GLY A 894 -24.26 11.05 -24.91
CA GLY A 894 -24.13 10.37 -26.20
C GLY A 894 -22.85 9.57 -26.41
N VAL A 895 -22.13 9.19 -25.35
CA VAL A 895 -20.92 8.36 -25.43
C VAL A 895 -21.30 6.87 -25.44
N ASP A 896 -20.87 6.15 -26.47
CA ASP A 896 -21.04 4.69 -26.57
C ASP A 896 -20.30 3.94 -25.43
N ARG A 897 -20.83 2.79 -25.00
CA ARG A 897 -20.24 1.98 -23.92
C ARG A 897 -18.77 1.60 -24.16
N ARG A 898 -18.37 1.34 -25.41
CA ARG A 898 -16.97 1.03 -25.79
C ARG A 898 -16.03 2.23 -25.61
N ASP A 899 -16.58 3.44 -25.68
CA ASP A 899 -15.87 4.72 -25.68
C ASP A 899 -15.93 5.40 -24.30
N PHE A 900 -16.56 4.78 -23.30
CA PHE A 900 -16.48 5.20 -21.89
C PHE A 900 -15.04 5.38 -21.42
N ASN A 901 -14.13 4.51 -21.87
CA ASN A 901 -12.74 4.43 -21.43
C ASN A 901 -12.65 4.13 -19.91
N SER A 902 -11.50 4.38 -19.27
CA SER A 902 -11.30 4.16 -17.83
C SER A 902 -11.59 5.42 -17.00
N TYR A 903 -11.89 5.25 -15.71
CA TYR A 903 -11.96 6.38 -14.76
C TYR A 903 -10.63 7.16 -14.74
N GLY A 904 -9.49 6.48 -14.87
CA GLY A 904 -8.16 7.12 -14.91
C GLY A 904 -7.99 8.12 -16.06
N SER A 905 -8.54 7.86 -17.25
CA SER A 905 -8.47 8.80 -18.36
C SER A 905 -9.45 9.97 -18.25
N ARG A 906 -10.56 9.79 -17.51
CA ARG A 906 -11.62 10.79 -17.28
C ARG A 906 -11.28 11.82 -16.19
N ARG A 907 -10.09 11.78 -15.59
CA ARG A 907 -9.67 12.62 -14.47
C ARG A 907 -9.58 14.14 -14.70
N GLY A 908 -9.65 14.60 -15.95
CA GLY A 908 -9.82 16.03 -16.27
C GLY A 908 -11.28 16.50 -16.21
N ASN A 909 -12.23 15.62 -15.91
CA ASN A 909 -13.66 15.91 -15.85
C ASN A 909 -14.22 15.55 -14.46
N ASP A 910 -14.45 16.56 -13.62
CA ASP A 910 -14.92 16.40 -12.24
C ASP A 910 -16.33 15.79 -12.16
N GLU A 911 -17.18 16.08 -13.15
CA GLU A 911 -18.51 15.46 -13.26
C GLU A 911 -18.45 13.92 -13.32
N VAL A 912 -17.51 13.35 -14.08
CA VAL A 912 -17.30 11.88 -14.12
C VAL A 912 -16.65 11.38 -12.84
N MET A 913 -15.64 12.09 -12.32
CA MET A 913 -14.86 11.61 -11.17
C MET A 913 -15.63 11.66 -9.84
N ALA A 914 -16.46 12.68 -9.61
CA ALA A 914 -17.38 12.70 -8.47
C ALA A 914 -18.34 11.51 -8.53
N ARG A 915 -18.89 11.19 -9.73
CA ARG A 915 -19.73 10.01 -9.99
C ARG A 915 -18.99 8.67 -9.89
N GLY A 916 -17.66 8.68 -10.00
CA GLY A 916 -16.77 7.54 -9.77
C GLY A 916 -16.26 7.39 -8.33
N THR A 917 -16.46 8.39 -7.47
CA THR A 917 -15.98 8.37 -6.09
C THR A 917 -16.75 7.33 -5.27
N PHE A 918 -16.03 6.45 -4.58
CA PHE A 918 -16.54 5.24 -3.94
C PHE A 918 -17.29 4.26 -4.87
N ALA A 919 -17.14 4.39 -6.20
CA ALA A 919 -17.85 3.55 -7.18
C ALA A 919 -17.24 2.15 -7.41
N ASN A 920 -16.32 1.70 -6.55
CA ASN A 920 -15.64 0.42 -6.69
C ASN A 920 -16.57 -0.76 -6.32
N ILE A 921 -16.66 -1.77 -7.21
CA ILE A 921 -17.51 -2.96 -7.03
C ILE A 921 -17.10 -3.89 -5.87
N ARG A 922 -15.92 -3.69 -5.28
CA ARG A 922 -15.40 -4.46 -4.13
C ARG A 922 -15.49 -3.72 -2.78
N ILE A 923 -16.00 -2.48 -2.74
CA ILE A 923 -16.09 -1.73 -1.49
C ILE A 923 -17.08 -2.37 -0.51
N VAL A 924 -16.71 -2.43 0.78
CA VAL A 924 -17.51 -3.04 1.84
C VAL A 924 -17.95 -1.94 2.82
N ASN A 925 -19.24 -1.63 2.82
CA ASN A 925 -19.84 -0.60 3.69
C ASN A 925 -20.59 -1.30 4.84
N LYS A 926 -20.23 -0.98 6.10
CA LYS A 926 -20.83 -1.58 7.30
C LYS A 926 -22.35 -1.39 7.34
N PHE A 927 -22.88 -0.28 6.81
CA PHE A 927 -24.33 -0.04 6.70
C PHE A 927 -25.11 -1.11 5.91
N LEU A 928 -24.44 -1.91 5.06
CA LEU A 928 -25.09 -2.89 4.21
C LEU A 928 -25.00 -4.33 4.75
N ASN A 929 -24.56 -4.52 6.01
CA ASN A 929 -24.47 -5.82 6.68
C ASN A 929 -23.68 -6.88 5.88
N GLY A 930 -22.62 -6.46 5.19
CA GLY A 930 -21.75 -7.34 4.39
C GLY A 930 -22.13 -7.46 2.91
N GLU A 931 -23.16 -6.75 2.40
CA GLU A 931 -23.34 -6.57 0.96
C GLU A 931 -22.15 -5.79 0.38
N VAL A 932 -21.45 -6.40 -0.58
CA VAL A 932 -20.29 -5.79 -1.25
C VAL A 932 -20.76 -5.00 -2.46
N GLY A 933 -20.38 -3.72 -2.57
CA GLY A 933 -20.67 -2.88 -3.73
C GLY A 933 -20.83 -1.39 -3.43
N PRO A 934 -20.91 -0.53 -4.47
CA PRO A 934 -20.81 0.92 -4.37
C PRO A 934 -22.13 1.59 -3.97
N LYS A 935 -22.65 1.21 -2.80
CA LYS A 935 -23.92 1.69 -2.25
C LYS A 935 -23.75 2.23 -0.83
N THR A 936 -24.72 3.03 -0.41
CA THR A 936 -24.89 3.40 1.00
C THR A 936 -26.38 3.56 1.32
N ILE A 937 -26.69 3.81 2.59
CA ILE A 937 -28.05 4.09 3.06
C ILE A 937 -28.18 5.60 3.25
N HIS A 938 -29.20 6.21 2.67
CA HIS A 938 -29.58 7.58 2.99
C HIS A 938 -30.33 7.57 4.34
N VAL A 939 -29.62 7.91 5.43
CA VAL A 939 -30.07 7.74 6.82
C VAL A 939 -31.46 8.36 7.09
N PRO A 940 -31.79 9.59 6.62
CA PRO A 940 -33.12 10.18 6.82
C PRO A 940 -34.30 9.40 6.22
N THR A 941 -34.06 8.51 5.23
CA THR A 941 -35.12 7.77 4.53
C THR A 941 -34.97 6.25 4.54
N GLY A 942 -33.84 5.72 5.02
CA GLY A 942 -33.53 4.29 4.97
C GLY A 942 -33.30 3.73 3.56
N GLU A 943 -33.21 4.59 2.55
CA GLU A 943 -33.16 4.19 1.14
C GLU A 943 -31.74 3.75 0.73
N LYS A 944 -31.61 2.56 0.12
CA LYS A 944 -30.34 2.08 -0.45
C LYS A 944 -30.10 2.72 -1.81
N LEU A 945 -29.12 3.63 -1.88
CA LEU A 945 -28.74 4.37 -3.09
C LEU A 945 -27.27 4.09 -3.47
N SER A 946 -26.84 4.55 -4.66
CA SER A 946 -25.39 4.65 -4.91
C SER A 946 -24.78 5.75 -4.05
N VAL A 947 -23.47 5.70 -3.78
CA VAL A 947 -22.81 6.69 -2.91
C VAL A 947 -22.94 8.11 -3.47
N PHE A 948 -22.81 8.28 -4.79
CA PHE A 948 -23.00 9.57 -5.46
C PHE A 948 -24.43 10.09 -5.35
N ASP A 949 -25.44 9.22 -5.55
CA ASP A 949 -26.85 9.62 -5.48
C ASP A 949 -27.23 10.02 -4.04
N ALA A 950 -26.74 9.29 -3.03
CA ALA A 950 -26.93 9.61 -1.62
C ALA A 950 -26.24 10.93 -1.21
N ALA A 951 -25.00 11.14 -1.64
CA ALA A 951 -24.27 12.38 -1.38
C ALA A 951 -24.94 13.60 -2.04
N THR A 952 -25.38 13.44 -3.30
CA THR A 952 -26.13 14.48 -4.04
C THR A 952 -27.44 14.84 -3.32
N ARG A 953 -28.07 13.88 -2.66
CA ARG A 953 -29.27 14.08 -1.86
C ARG A 953 -29.01 14.82 -0.55
N TYR A 954 -28.06 14.39 0.27
CA TYR A 954 -27.66 15.15 1.47
C TYR A 954 -27.30 16.61 1.11
N LYS A 955 -26.57 16.80 0.01
CA LYS A 955 -26.17 18.12 -0.50
C LYS A 955 -27.34 18.98 -0.99
N SER A 956 -28.44 18.40 -1.48
CA SER A 956 -29.65 19.13 -1.88
C SER A 956 -30.63 19.35 -0.72
N GLU A 957 -30.61 18.49 0.29
CA GLU A 957 -31.33 18.64 1.56
C GLU A 957 -30.61 19.63 2.52
N GLY A 958 -29.37 20.03 2.20
CA GLY A 958 -28.59 21.04 2.94
C GLY A 958 -27.80 20.48 4.13
N HIS A 959 -27.48 19.19 4.09
CA HIS A 959 -26.79 18.46 5.16
C HIS A 959 -25.31 18.23 4.85
N ASP A 960 -24.46 18.55 5.82
CA ASP A 960 -23.04 18.16 5.81
C ASP A 960 -22.87 16.65 6.05
N THR A 961 -21.76 16.09 5.58
CA THR A 961 -21.47 14.65 5.74
C THR A 961 -20.07 14.36 6.25
N ILE A 962 -19.92 13.20 6.91
CA ILE A 962 -18.63 12.64 7.35
C ILE A 962 -18.47 11.18 6.89
N ILE A 963 -17.26 10.63 7.06
CA ILE A 963 -16.95 9.20 6.85
C ILE A 963 -16.35 8.63 8.14
N LEU A 964 -16.74 7.39 8.49
CA LEU A 964 -16.09 6.58 9.52
C LEU A 964 -15.26 5.47 8.88
N ALA A 965 -14.05 5.19 9.40
CA ALA A 965 -13.16 4.14 8.90
C ALA A 965 -12.32 3.46 10.00
N GLY A 966 -11.78 2.28 9.67
CA GLY A 966 -10.81 1.57 10.51
C GLY A 966 -9.38 2.10 10.36
N ALA A 967 -8.40 1.20 10.47
CA ALA A 967 -6.99 1.48 10.25
C ALA A 967 -6.65 1.64 8.75
N GLU A 968 -5.49 2.24 8.47
CA GLU A 968 -4.89 2.34 7.12
C GLU A 968 -5.79 2.98 6.06
N TYR A 969 -6.65 3.93 6.46
CA TYR A 969 -7.56 4.59 5.53
C TYR A 969 -6.79 5.39 4.47
N GLY A 970 -7.02 5.07 3.20
CA GLY A 970 -6.39 5.71 2.06
C GLY A 970 -5.08 5.09 1.59
N SER A 971 -4.84 3.80 1.81
CA SER A 971 -3.60 3.14 1.40
C SER A 971 -3.44 2.93 -0.12
N GLY A 972 -2.20 2.84 -0.62
CA GLY A 972 -1.91 2.46 -2.02
C GLY A 972 -1.44 3.59 -2.94
N SER A 973 -2.24 3.98 -3.94
CA SER A 973 -1.82 4.96 -4.97
C SER A 973 -2.03 6.41 -4.51
N SER A 974 -1.11 7.31 -4.87
CA SER A 974 -1.12 8.75 -4.57
C SER A 974 -2.15 9.57 -5.38
N ARG A 975 -3.43 9.19 -5.29
CA ARG A 975 -4.53 9.78 -6.10
C ARG A 975 -5.11 11.02 -5.43
N ASP A 976 -4.90 12.17 -6.05
CA ASP A 976 -5.57 13.45 -5.72
C ASP A 976 -7.10 13.31 -5.70
N TRP A 977 -7.65 12.55 -6.65
CA TRP A 977 -9.08 12.23 -6.74
C TRP A 977 -9.65 11.46 -5.54
N ALA A 978 -8.81 10.83 -4.71
CA ALA A 978 -9.26 10.27 -3.44
C ALA A 978 -9.62 11.34 -2.39
N ALA A 979 -9.22 12.60 -2.57
CA ALA A 979 -9.64 13.74 -1.75
C ALA A 979 -10.54 14.73 -2.51
N LYS A 980 -10.22 15.06 -3.76
CA LYS A 980 -11.08 15.91 -4.64
C LYS A 980 -12.48 15.32 -4.78
N GLY A 981 -12.58 13.98 -4.91
CA GLY A 981 -13.86 13.25 -4.98
C GLY A 981 -14.74 13.46 -3.75
N PRO A 982 -14.33 13.02 -2.54
CA PRO A 982 -15.11 13.21 -1.30
C PRO A 982 -15.45 14.68 -1.02
N MET A 983 -14.56 15.63 -1.34
CA MET A 983 -14.85 17.06 -1.21
C MET A 983 -16.02 17.50 -2.12
N LEU A 984 -16.05 17.05 -3.38
CA LEU A 984 -17.18 17.33 -4.29
C LEU A 984 -18.48 16.65 -3.84
N LEU A 985 -18.40 15.47 -3.23
CA LEU A 985 -19.54 14.80 -2.60
C LEU A 985 -20.09 15.54 -1.36
N GLY A 986 -19.34 16.49 -0.78
CA GLY A 986 -19.74 17.25 0.41
C GLY A 986 -19.29 16.64 1.74
N VAL A 987 -18.24 15.81 1.72
CA VAL A 987 -17.62 15.28 2.95
C VAL A 987 -16.77 16.38 3.60
N LYS A 988 -17.05 16.66 4.88
CA LYS A 988 -16.37 17.69 5.68
C LYS A 988 -15.24 17.12 6.55
N ALA A 989 -15.43 15.92 7.07
CA ALA A 989 -14.46 15.26 7.93
C ALA A 989 -14.42 13.75 7.69
N VAL A 990 -13.28 13.14 8.01
CA VAL A 990 -13.10 11.68 8.06
C VAL A 990 -12.60 11.32 9.45
N ILE A 991 -13.25 10.36 10.11
CA ILE A 991 -12.82 9.82 11.41
C ILE A 991 -12.31 8.40 11.18
N ALA A 992 -11.02 8.18 11.39
CA ALA A 992 -10.35 6.90 11.14
C ALA A 992 -9.53 6.43 12.35
N LYS A 993 -9.22 5.14 12.41
CA LYS A 993 -8.27 4.60 13.42
C LYS A 993 -6.83 4.98 13.07
N SER A 994 -6.49 4.96 11.77
CA SER A 994 -5.27 5.55 11.22
C SER A 994 -5.43 5.90 9.75
N PHE A 995 -4.62 6.84 9.25
CA PHE A 995 -4.56 7.25 7.85
C PHE A 995 -3.21 6.87 7.24
N GLU A 996 -3.19 6.58 5.94
CA GLU A 996 -1.94 6.52 5.18
C GLU A 996 -1.42 7.96 4.90
N ARG A 997 -0.09 8.16 4.93
CA ARG A 997 0.59 9.47 4.93
C ARG A 997 0.13 10.36 3.79
N ILE A 998 0.18 9.84 2.56
CA ILE A 998 -0.13 10.61 1.35
C ILE A 998 -1.62 10.96 1.34
N HIS A 999 -2.50 10.05 1.77
CA HIS A 999 -3.93 10.33 1.75
C HIS A 999 -4.33 11.40 2.79
N ARG A 1000 -3.75 11.35 4.00
CA ARG A 1000 -3.93 12.41 5.02
C ARG A 1000 -3.59 13.79 4.47
N SER A 1001 -2.41 13.96 3.84
CA SER A 1001 -2.02 15.24 3.21
C SER A 1001 -3.02 15.71 2.15
N ASN A 1002 -3.53 14.80 1.31
CA ASN A 1002 -4.49 15.14 0.26
C ASN A 1002 -5.86 15.57 0.83
N LEU A 1003 -6.33 14.96 1.92
CA LEU A 1003 -7.55 15.40 2.62
C LEU A 1003 -7.41 16.85 3.12
N VAL A 1004 -6.31 17.14 3.82
CA VAL A 1004 -5.99 18.50 4.31
C VAL A 1004 -5.85 19.50 3.16
N GLY A 1005 -5.18 19.12 2.07
CA GLY A 1005 -5.03 19.95 0.88
C GLY A 1005 -6.37 20.38 0.24
N MET A 1006 -7.40 19.54 0.36
CA MET A 1006 -8.77 19.82 -0.09
C MET A 1006 -9.69 20.38 1.02
N GLY A 1007 -9.15 20.73 2.19
CA GLY A 1007 -9.91 21.30 3.31
C GLY A 1007 -10.80 20.31 4.07
N ILE A 1008 -10.67 19.00 3.84
CA ILE A 1008 -11.36 17.96 4.61
C ILE A 1008 -10.59 17.74 5.92
N ILE A 1009 -11.29 17.71 7.05
CA ILE A 1009 -10.69 17.53 8.38
C ILE A 1009 -10.39 16.04 8.64
N PRO A 1010 -9.12 15.62 8.83
CA PRO A 1010 -8.80 14.27 9.25
C PRO A 1010 -8.79 14.17 10.79
N LEU A 1011 -9.56 13.23 11.34
CA LEU A 1011 -9.64 12.93 12.76
C LEU A 1011 -9.20 11.50 13.05
N CYS A 1012 -8.31 11.32 14.02
CA CYS A 1012 -7.97 10.00 14.57
C CYS A 1012 -8.70 9.72 15.88
N PHE A 1013 -9.25 8.51 16.06
CA PHE A 1013 -9.63 8.00 17.37
C PHE A 1013 -8.40 7.94 18.33
N LYS A 1014 -8.60 7.93 19.65
CA LYS A 1014 -7.50 7.77 20.60
C LYS A 1014 -6.96 6.33 20.59
N ALA A 1015 -5.76 6.14 21.13
CA ALA A 1015 -5.12 4.83 21.13
C ALA A 1015 -5.95 3.79 21.91
N GLY A 1016 -6.44 2.77 21.20
CA GLY A 1016 -7.34 1.74 21.74
C GLY A 1016 -8.83 1.95 21.44
N GLU A 1017 -9.22 3.12 20.90
CA GLU A 1017 -10.59 3.43 20.50
C GLU A 1017 -10.82 3.24 18.99
N ASP A 1018 -12.06 2.97 18.62
CA ASP A 1018 -12.60 2.95 17.27
C ASP A 1018 -14.14 3.02 17.28
N ALA A 1019 -14.77 3.00 16.10
CA ALA A 1019 -16.21 3.08 15.97
C ALA A 1019 -16.96 1.92 16.67
N ASP A 1020 -16.39 0.71 16.68
CA ASP A 1020 -17.07 -0.47 17.24
C ASP A 1020 -16.99 -0.48 18.78
N SER A 1021 -15.83 -0.12 19.35
CA SER A 1021 -15.61 0.01 20.80
C SER A 1021 -16.36 1.18 21.44
N LEU A 1022 -16.49 2.30 20.74
CA LEU A 1022 -17.34 3.43 21.16
C LEU A 1022 -18.84 3.19 20.91
N GLY A 1023 -19.19 2.10 20.19
CA GLY A 1023 -20.55 1.76 19.80
C GLY A 1023 -21.20 2.83 18.92
N LEU A 1024 -20.46 3.35 17.94
CA LEU A 1024 -20.91 4.29 16.92
C LEU A 1024 -21.48 3.51 15.73
N THR A 1025 -22.77 3.65 15.47
CA THR A 1025 -23.45 2.88 14.41
C THR A 1025 -23.30 3.51 13.04
N GLY A 1026 -23.06 4.82 12.98
CA GLY A 1026 -23.13 5.67 11.80
C GLY A 1026 -24.54 6.24 11.52
N TYR A 1027 -25.57 5.84 12.26
CA TYR A 1027 -26.91 6.42 12.14
C TYR A 1027 -27.08 7.70 13.00
N GLU A 1028 -26.11 8.00 13.86
CA GLU A 1028 -26.02 9.26 14.61
C GLU A 1028 -25.73 10.45 13.70
N ARG A 1029 -26.03 11.66 14.18
CA ARG A 1029 -25.52 12.92 13.60
C ARG A 1029 -24.35 13.42 14.44
N TYR A 1030 -23.29 13.87 13.76
CA TYR A 1030 -21.99 14.18 14.35
C TYR A 1030 -21.72 15.69 14.30
N SER A 1031 -21.29 16.25 15.42
CA SER A 1031 -20.79 17.63 15.51
C SER A 1031 -19.34 17.64 16.02
N ILE A 1032 -18.50 18.41 15.35
CA ILE A 1032 -17.07 18.57 15.61
C ILE A 1032 -16.86 20.07 15.88
N ASP A 1033 -16.69 20.43 17.15
CA ASP A 1033 -16.48 21.83 17.54
C ASP A 1033 -15.03 22.25 17.28
N LEU A 1034 -14.85 23.39 16.61
CA LEU A 1034 -13.55 23.98 16.27
C LEU A 1034 -13.59 25.50 16.44
N PRO A 1035 -12.54 26.11 17.04
CA PRO A 1035 -12.40 27.56 17.10
C PRO A 1035 -12.54 28.21 15.72
N SER A 1036 -13.32 29.29 15.63
CA SER A 1036 -13.47 30.08 14.39
C SER A 1036 -12.22 30.90 14.02
N ASN A 1037 -11.17 30.80 14.83
CA ASN A 1037 -9.87 31.44 14.64
C ASN A 1037 -8.81 30.34 14.53
N SER A 1038 -8.21 30.20 13.35
CA SER A 1038 -7.16 29.21 13.06
C SER A 1038 -5.95 29.29 14.00
N ASN A 1039 -5.64 30.48 14.54
CA ASN A 1039 -4.54 30.69 15.50
C ASN A 1039 -4.80 30.07 16.89
N GLU A 1040 -6.04 29.65 17.18
CA GLU A 1040 -6.40 28.96 18.45
C GLU A 1040 -6.34 27.44 18.31
N ILE A 1041 -6.26 26.92 17.08
CA ILE A 1041 -6.05 25.49 16.78
C ILE A 1041 -4.54 25.20 16.79
N ARG A 1042 -4.13 24.09 17.40
CA ARG A 1042 -2.75 23.62 17.38
C ARG A 1042 -2.61 22.35 16.54
N PRO A 1043 -1.45 22.12 15.89
CA PRO A 1043 -1.16 20.84 15.26
C PRO A 1043 -1.27 19.69 16.27
N GLY A 1044 -1.85 18.56 15.87
CA GLY A 1044 -2.05 17.39 16.73
C GLY A 1044 -2.97 17.61 17.94
N GLN A 1045 -3.82 18.65 17.94
CA GLN A 1045 -4.73 18.95 19.04
C GLN A 1045 -5.84 17.91 19.23
N ASP A 1046 -6.18 17.62 20.49
CA ASP A 1046 -7.39 16.86 20.82
C ASP A 1046 -8.65 17.74 20.74
N VAL A 1047 -9.67 17.23 20.04
CA VAL A 1047 -10.98 17.86 19.82
C VAL A 1047 -12.10 16.91 20.25
N VAL A 1048 -13.23 17.47 20.68
CA VAL A 1048 -14.39 16.66 21.12
C VAL A 1048 -15.38 16.53 19.97
N VAL A 1049 -15.75 15.29 19.67
CA VAL A 1049 -16.85 14.96 18.76
C VAL A 1049 -18.07 14.60 19.61
N VAL A 1050 -19.20 15.25 19.33
CA VAL A 1050 -20.47 15.04 20.03
C VAL A 1050 -21.48 14.48 19.04
N THR A 1051 -22.17 13.40 19.40
CA THR A 1051 -23.29 12.86 18.62
C THR A 1051 -24.64 13.24 19.23
N ASP A 1052 -25.69 13.25 18.40
CA ASP A 1052 -27.04 13.69 18.78
C ASP A 1052 -27.81 12.74 19.73
N ASN A 1053 -27.13 11.71 20.23
CA ASN A 1053 -27.56 10.81 21.31
C ASN A 1053 -26.85 11.12 22.65
N ASP A 1054 -26.32 12.33 22.81
CA ASP A 1054 -25.53 12.83 23.95
C ASP A 1054 -24.24 12.05 24.28
N LYS A 1055 -23.79 11.12 23.42
CA LYS A 1055 -22.42 10.60 23.52
C LYS A 1055 -21.41 11.69 23.08
N SER A 1056 -20.28 11.73 23.76
CA SER A 1056 -19.11 12.53 23.36
C SER A 1056 -17.83 11.70 23.45
N PHE A 1057 -16.97 11.79 22.45
CA PHE A 1057 -15.66 11.13 22.41
C PHE A 1057 -14.58 12.11 21.95
N THR A 1058 -13.32 11.79 22.22
CA THR A 1058 -12.18 12.63 21.83
C THR A 1058 -11.54 12.08 20.56
N CYS A 1059 -11.20 12.97 19.63
CA CYS A 1059 -10.34 12.63 18.49
C CYS A 1059 -9.11 13.54 18.49
N THR A 1060 -7.99 13.05 18.00
CA THR A 1060 -6.83 13.89 17.70
C THR A 1060 -6.96 14.40 16.26
N ILE A 1061 -6.94 15.73 16.07
CA ILE A 1061 -6.98 16.35 14.74
C ILE A 1061 -5.63 16.17 14.05
N ARG A 1062 -5.65 15.70 12.81
CA ARG A 1062 -4.46 15.32 12.04
C ARG A 1062 -4.04 16.38 11.02
N PHE A 1063 -4.19 17.64 11.42
CA PHE A 1063 -3.32 18.71 10.95
C PHE A 1063 -2.02 18.58 11.72
N ASP A 1064 -0.94 18.23 11.02
CA ASP A 1064 0.35 17.91 11.64
C ASP A 1064 1.27 19.14 11.68
N THR A 1065 0.96 20.19 10.90
CA THR A 1065 1.82 21.37 10.67
C THR A 1065 1.07 22.71 10.81
N GLU A 1066 1.77 23.81 11.12
CA GLU A 1066 1.21 25.18 11.05
C GLU A 1066 0.80 25.59 9.62
N VAL A 1067 1.50 25.05 8.61
CA VAL A 1067 1.24 25.33 7.19
C VAL A 1067 -0.04 24.61 6.73
N GLU A 1068 -0.32 23.43 7.28
CA GLU A 1068 -1.58 22.70 7.06
C GLU A 1068 -2.79 23.41 7.68
N LEU A 1069 -2.61 24.01 8.86
CA LEU A 1069 -3.64 24.88 9.44
C LEU A 1069 -3.90 26.11 8.56
N ALA A 1070 -2.85 26.69 7.94
CA ALA A 1070 -3.01 27.77 6.97
C ALA A 1070 -3.74 27.32 5.68
N TYR A 1071 -3.49 26.10 5.20
CA TYR A 1071 -4.26 25.52 4.09
C TYR A 1071 -5.74 25.36 4.45
N PHE A 1072 -6.04 24.82 5.63
CA PHE A 1072 -7.41 24.62 6.11
C PHE A 1072 -8.16 25.95 6.26
N ASP A 1073 -7.55 26.95 6.90
CA ASP A 1073 -8.08 28.31 7.04
C ASP A 1073 -8.44 28.96 5.69
N HIS A 1074 -7.64 28.68 4.66
CA HIS A 1074 -7.84 29.19 3.30
C HIS A 1074 -8.88 28.40 2.49
N GLY A 1075 -9.44 27.30 3.02
CA GLY A 1075 -10.35 26.40 2.31
C GLY A 1075 -9.64 25.47 1.32
N GLY A 1076 -8.36 25.18 1.56
CA GLY A 1076 -7.50 24.32 0.74
C GLY A 1076 -6.21 25.02 0.29
N ILE A 1077 -5.25 24.20 -0.15
CA ILE A 1077 -3.92 24.63 -0.55
C ILE A 1077 -3.89 25.41 -1.88
N LEU A 1078 -4.75 25.08 -2.85
CA LEU A 1078 -4.79 25.83 -4.13
C LEU A 1078 -5.35 27.26 -3.94
N PRO A 1079 -6.45 27.49 -3.18
CA PRO A 1079 -6.86 28.83 -2.75
C PRO A 1079 -5.78 29.58 -1.95
N TYR A 1080 -5.01 28.89 -1.10
CA TYR A 1080 -3.87 29.47 -0.37
C TYR A 1080 -2.79 30.00 -1.33
N VAL A 1081 -2.35 29.19 -2.30
CA VAL A 1081 -1.31 29.59 -3.26
C VAL A 1081 -1.77 30.75 -4.16
N ILE A 1082 -3.02 30.76 -4.64
CA ILE A 1082 -3.56 31.90 -5.41
C ILE A 1082 -3.51 33.20 -4.59
N ARG A 1083 -4.03 33.21 -3.35
CA ARG A 1083 -4.06 34.42 -2.51
C ARG A 1083 -2.64 34.92 -2.22
N ASN A 1084 -1.70 34.01 -1.95
CA ASN A 1084 -0.31 34.37 -1.70
C ASN A 1084 0.38 34.95 -2.94
N LEU A 1085 0.20 34.38 -4.13
CA LEU A 1085 0.78 34.90 -5.37
C LEU A 1085 0.19 36.27 -5.79
N ILE A 1086 -1.04 36.60 -5.36
CA ILE A 1086 -1.62 37.93 -5.53
C ILE A 1086 -1.00 38.91 -4.51
N ASN A 1087 -0.93 38.52 -3.23
CA ASN A 1087 -0.43 39.36 -2.14
C ASN A 1087 1.10 39.57 -2.18
N SER A 1088 1.87 38.66 -2.77
CA SER A 1088 3.31 38.79 -2.96
C SER A 1088 3.62 39.91 -3.96
N LYS A 1089 4.07 41.05 -3.43
CA LYS A 1089 4.83 42.04 -4.20
C LYS A 1089 6.23 41.49 -4.43
N GLN A 1090 6.67 41.52 -5.69
CA GLN A 1090 8.07 41.36 -6.07
C GLN A 1090 8.86 42.63 -5.70
#